data_AF-A0A358I168-F1
#
_entry.id   AF-A0A358I168-F1
#
_cell.length_a   1.000
_cell.length_b   1.000
_cell.length_c   1.000
_cell.angle_alpha   90.00
_cell.angle_beta   90.00
_cell.angle_gamma   90.00
#
_symmetry.space_group_name_H-M   'P 1'
#
loop_
_entity.id
_entity.type
_entity.pdbx_description
1 polymer ?
#
loop_
_entity_poly.entity_id
_entity_poly.type
_entity_poly.pdbx_seq_one_letter_code
_entity_poly.pdbx_strand_id
1 'polypeptide(L)'
;MHCTICNSKNTLLLDTPFQVYGCRDCRHEWSALPPPKQETYHPEYFREKHRKWFEYPNISLFKRIHEATERYTIGKDTFSFLDIGCGQGDLLRYLKEKGSRAKLFGIDLVQNKDDGITYYQGDFTRLPFTQKFDVVSGLMVIEHIGDPHEFMRKTTSVLKPGGFVIMNTINSGGFLYTLARFLRTVGFRAPFERLYDKHHLEHYNTSSLRKLFELEGYSIMNHRVHNFPLNALDVPEGSKMLAFFYRTCIACAFLLTARVGGVHQTLICRKSKIGSSMQAKLKAFIHTYPGALFLIGVLLFVNFYSFSTLTTKPAYWYDEAMNVELARNFADFGKLDLIVAPNTFSGQGALVGSTGYPITVSLAGFFKIFGFGLPQARIFMLLWISTLLAVFFYIAKELWGTRVAYAGTLLIATFAPFYGNGRSVMGEIPGFLFFLCAFYFLEQKKWWQSGLLLGLAVISKPSIFVFLIPAFALIVLCKSETWKNKLIQLIKLGGSSTLALLPFFAIYFDEIARGGLFQNILLHFKNPYEEAGLSALTNIVNNLPTLITSTTFWYLWVMLAVIIFALFIERTLFREHSHLFILAGVYLPLSLFQYLKSLGYLRYLIAAEFLIFILFLITLPALTKFFAEKSKFSWKAPHITAAVIVVTVIMQVIHLFTYANLYSSTKAQETILRVYASSLPSTVGIINVPQVASFIPAFQKYQYLSTYGLSEFGTRMLYLAPEKLPGVIITASGDSELSPEERAILARSYDEDMAFTDGFSIYRKK
;
A
#
# COMPACT_ATOMS: atom_id res chain seq x y z
N MET A 1 -13.09 4.32 18.03
CA MET A 1 -13.24 3.10 18.84
C MET A 1 -12.96 1.92 17.91
N HIS A 2 -12.40 0.80 18.39
CA HIS A 2 -12.29 -0.38 17.52
C HIS A 2 -13.60 -1.17 17.53
N CYS A 3 -13.91 -1.84 16.43
CA CYS A 3 -15.06 -2.74 16.37
C CYS A 3 -14.90 -3.91 17.34
N THR A 4 -15.92 -4.19 18.15
CA THR A 4 -15.93 -5.27 19.16
C THR A 4 -15.89 -6.68 18.56
N ILE A 5 -16.13 -6.84 17.25
CA ILE A 5 -16.16 -8.15 16.56
C ILE A 5 -14.96 -8.38 15.64
N CYS A 6 -14.56 -7.39 14.85
CA CYS A 6 -13.48 -7.56 13.85
C CYS A 6 -12.24 -6.71 14.13
N ASN A 7 -12.23 -5.95 15.23
CA ASN A 7 -11.15 -5.05 15.64
C ASN A 7 -10.76 -3.99 14.58
N SER A 8 -11.62 -3.75 13.58
CA SER A 8 -11.40 -2.72 12.58
C SER A 8 -11.42 -1.32 13.21
N LYS A 9 -10.55 -0.44 12.70
CA LYS A 9 -10.52 1.00 13.00
C LYS A 9 -11.51 1.81 12.15
N ASN A 10 -12.08 1.20 11.10
CA ASN A 10 -13.01 1.83 10.16
C ASN A 10 -14.43 1.89 10.75
N THR A 11 -14.60 2.71 11.79
CA THR A 11 -15.82 2.79 12.59
C THR A 11 -16.41 4.20 12.54
N LEU A 12 -17.73 4.31 12.56
CA LEU A 12 -18.47 5.56 12.55
C LEU A 12 -19.36 5.64 13.80
N LEU A 13 -19.44 6.82 14.42
CA LEU A 13 -20.49 7.10 15.41
C LEU A 13 -21.82 7.28 14.65
N LEU A 14 -22.71 6.31 14.78
CA LEU A 14 -24.05 6.34 14.19
C LEU A 14 -25.02 7.14 15.05
N ASP A 15 -24.81 7.14 16.36
CA ASP A 15 -25.64 7.90 17.27
C ASP A 15 -24.94 8.45 18.51
N THR A 16 -25.13 9.75 18.79
CA THR A 16 -24.49 10.43 19.93
C THR A 16 -25.18 10.16 21.27
N PRO A 17 -26.52 10.32 21.43
CA PRO A 17 -27.20 10.08 22.71
C PRO A 17 -27.02 8.68 23.27
N PHE A 18 -27.09 7.64 22.42
CA PHE A 18 -26.93 6.25 22.81
C PHE A 18 -25.50 5.72 22.62
N GLN A 19 -24.57 6.56 22.14
CA GLN A 19 -23.19 6.19 21.81
C GLN A 19 -23.10 4.93 20.92
N VAL A 20 -23.95 4.86 19.90
CA VAL A 20 -23.99 3.72 18.97
C VAL A 20 -22.91 3.92 17.91
N TYR A 21 -21.99 2.98 17.81
CA TYR A 21 -20.97 2.91 16.78
C TYR A 21 -21.33 1.83 15.76
N GLY A 22 -20.92 2.04 14.51
CA GLY A 22 -21.05 1.09 13.41
C GLY A 22 -19.71 0.82 12.75
N CYS A 23 -19.41 -0.44 12.46
CA CYS A 23 -18.22 -0.84 11.72
C CYS A 23 -18.50 -0.87 10.22
N ARG A 24 -17.68 -0.21 9.41
CA ARG A 24 -17.85 -0.23 7.94
C ARG A 24 -17.37 -1.53 7.29
N ASP A 25 -16.56 -2.33 7.97
CA ASP A 25 -15.99 -3.55 7.41
C ASP A 25 -16.88 -4.78 7.65
N CYS A 26 -17.38 -4.98 8.88
CA CYS A 26 -18.26 -6.10 9.23
C CYS A 26 -19.74 -5.71 9.44
N ARG A 27 -20.07 -4.42 9.32
CA ARG A 27 -21.41 -3.84 9.56
C ARG A 27 -21.96 -4.02 10.97
N HIS A 28 -21.15 -4.47 11.92
CA HIS A 28 -21.56 -4.61 13.31
C HIS A 28 -21.87 -3.26 13.94
N GLU A 29 -22.91 -3.20 14.78
CA GLU A 29 -23.29 -2.02 15.55
C GLU A 29 -23.16 -2.35 17.05
N TRP A 30 -22.68 -1.40 17.87
CA TRP A 30 -22.54 -1.59 19.33
C TRP A 30 -22.72 -0.26 20.07
N SER A 31 -23.20 -0.33 21.30
CA SER A 31 -23.40 0.82 22.18
C SER A 31 -22.26 0.92 23.19
N ALA A 32 -21.45 1.97 23.09
CA ALA A 32 -20.26 2.16 23.92
C ALA A 32 -20.58 2.79 25.29
N LEU A 33 -21.53 2.23 26.02
CA LEU A 33 -21.97 2.78 27.31
C LEU A 33 -20.96 2.45 28.42
N PRO A 34 -20.52 3.44 29.23
CA PRO A 34 -19.63 3.18 30.37
C PRO A 34 -20.36 2.33 31.43
N PRO A 35 -19.65 1.49 32.22
CA PRO A 35 -20.27 0.53 33.15
C PRO A 35 -21.36 1.10 34.08
N PRO A 36 -21.22 2.32 34.66
CA PRO A 36 -22.27 2.91 35.51
C PRO A 36 -23.58 3.26 34.78
N LYS A 37 -23.56 3.29 33.45
CA LYS A 37 -24.73 3.55 32.60
C LYS A 37 -25.32 2.27 31.98
N GLN A 38 -24.70 1.12 32.23
CA GLN A 38 -25.23 -0.18 31.84
C GLN A 38 -26.25 -0.63 32.88
N GLU A 39 -27.28 -1.37 32.45
CA GLU A 39 -28.33 -1.86 33.33
C GLU A 39 -27.80 -3.02 34.20
N THR A 40 -28.11 -3.01 35.49
CA THR A 40 -27.79 -4.11 36.41
C THR A 40 -28.95 -5.10 36.47
N TYR A 41 -28.65 -6.38 36.25
CA TYR A 41 -29.65 -7.45 36.25
C TYR A 41 -29.98 -7.87 37.68
N HIS A 42 -31.12 -7.38 38.19
CA HIS A 42 -31.70 -7.79 39.48
C HIS A 42 -32.89 -8.73 39.26
N PRO A 43 -33.31 -9.51 40.27
CA PRO A 43 -34.50 -10.37 40.16
C PRO A 43 -35.78 -9.64 39.70
N GLU A 44 -35.92 -8.33 39.95
CA GLU A 44 -37.04 -7.53 39.47
C GLU A 44 -37.11 -7.41 37.93
N TYR A 45 -35.98 -7.48 37.23
CA TYR A 45 -35.91 -7.45 35.75
C TYR A 45 -36.81 -8.52 35.12
N PHE A 46 -36.80 -9.73 35.71
CA PHE A 46 -37.53 -10.90 35.22
C PHE A 46 -39.03 -10.84 35.54
N ARG A 47 -39.40 -10.17 36.64
CA ARG A 47 -40.77 -10.15 37.17
C ARG A 47 -41.59 -8.95 36.71
N GLU A 48 -40.94 -7.82 36.44
CA GLU A 48 -41.61 -6.54 36.18
C GLU A 48 -41.36 -6.05 34.75
N LYS A 49 -40.09 -5.91 34.33
CA LYS A 49 -39.74 -5.24 33.06
C LYS A 49 -40.08 -6.07 31.81
N HIS A 50 -39.95 -7.40 31.88
CA HIS A 50 -40.20 -8.32 30.76
C HIS A 50 -41.20 -9.44 31.08
N ARG A 51 -42.19 -9.13 31.92
CA ARG A 51 -43.16 -10.11 32.43
C ARG A 51 -43.83 -10.95 31.33
N LYS A 52 -44.28 -10.35 30.22
CA LYS A 52 -44.97 -11.09 29.15
C LYS A 52 -44.05 -12.05 28.40
N TRP A 53 -42.75 -11.77 28.35
CA TRP A 53 -41.77 -12.63 27.72
C TRP A 53 -41.71 -14.01 28.40
N PHE A 54 -41.78 -14.02 29.73
CA PHE A 54 -41.79 -15.25 30.54
C PHE A 54 -43.19 -15.87 30.65
N GLU A 55 -44.27 -15.08 30.66
CA GLU A 55 -45.65 -15.62 30.64
C GLU A 55 -46.00 -16.32 29.31
N TYR A 56 -45.41 -15.87 28.20
CA TYR A 56 -45.67 -16.40 26.86
C TYR A 56 -44.37 -16.88 26.18
N PRO A 57 -43.75 -17.96 26.69
CA PRO A 57 -42.48 -18.44 26.19
C PRO A 57 -42.55 -18.83 24.71
N ASN A 58 -41.42 -18.71 24.00
CA ASN A 58 -41.33 -19.02 22.58
C ASN A 58 -41.26 -20.54 22.31
N ILE A 59 -42.38 -21.24 22.50
CA ILE A 59 -42.50 -22.69 22.29
C ILE A 59 -42.06 -23.10 20.88
N SER A 60 -42.27 -22.25 19.87
CA SER A 60 -41.81 -22.52 18.50
C SER A 60 -40.28 -22.59 18.39
N LEU A 61 -39.58 -21.72 19.13
CA LEU A 61 -38.12 -21.73 19.22
C LEU A 61 -37.65 -22.95 20.01
N PHE A 62 -38.28 -23.24 21.15
CA PHE A 62 -37.92 -24.39 21.98
C PHE A 62 -38.08 -25.71 21.22
N LYS A 63 -39.17 -25.87 20.46
CA LYS A 63 -39.35 -27.02 19.57
C LYS A 63 -38.21 -27.16 18.57
N ARG A 64 -37.80 -26.06 17.91
CA ARG A 64 -36.68 -26.06 16.96
C ARG A 64 -35.35 -26.40 17.62
N ILE A 65 -35.11 -25.90 18.83
CA ILE A 65 -33.91 -26.21 19.62
C ILE A 65 -33.90 -27.69 19.97
N HIS A 66 -35.02 -28.24 20.43
CA HIS A 66 -35.16 -29.66 20.71
C HIS A 66 -34.90 -30.53 19.46
N GLU A 67 -35.55 -30.23 18.34
CA GLU A 67 -35.35 -30.94 17.06
C GLU A 67 -33.90 -30.88 16.57
N ALA A 68 -33.26 -29.70 16.66
CA ALA A 68 -31.85 -29.56 16.31
C ALA A 68 -30.95 -30.35 17.27
N THR A 69 -31.27 -30.33 18.56
CA THR A 69 -30.52 -31.02 19.60
C THR A 69 -30.54 -32.52 19.36
N GLU A 70 -31.73 -33.11 19.17
CA GLU A 70 -31.86 -34.53 18.88
C GLU A 70 -31.19 -34.90 17.55
N ARG A 71 -31.35 -34.07 16.50
CA ARG A 71 -30.70 -34.28 15.19
C ARG A 71 -29.17 -34.32 15.27
N TYR A 72 -28.56 -33.43 16.03
CA TYR A 72 -27.10 -33.32 16.09
C TYR A 72 -26.44 -34.15 17.20
N THR A 73 -27.25 -34.88 17.99
CA THR A 73 -26.81 -35.83 19.02
C THR A 73 -27.24 -37.28 18.74
N ILE A 74 -27.63 -37.57 17.48
CA ILE A 74 -27.95 -38.93 17.02
C ILE A 74 -26.80 -39.88 17.38
N GLY A 75 -27.14 -41.04 17.97
CA GLY A 75 -26.19 -42.08 18.35
C GLY A 75 -25.59 -41.95 19.76
N LYS A 76 -26.00 -40.97 20.57
CA LYS A 76 -25.63 -40.88 22.00
C LYS A 76 -26.79 -41.28 22.89
N ASP A 77 -26.67 -42.32 23.71
CA ASP A 77 -27.75 -42.74 24.61
C ASP A 77 -28.17 -41.64 25.60
N THR A 78 -27.19 -40.88 26.12
CA THR A 78 -27.41 -39.66 26.90
C THR A 78 -26.39 -38.59 26.52
N PHE A 79 -26.74 -37.32 26.69
CA PHE A 79 -25.83 -36.19 26.45
C PHE A 79 -26.09 -35.07 27.45
N SER A 80 -25.20 -34.07 27.49
CA SER A 80 -25.28 -32.95 28.45
C SER A 80 -25.60 -31.64 27.73
N PHE A 81 -26.58 -30.90 28.23
CA PHE A 81 -27.09 -29.65 27.66
C PHE A 81 -26.97 -28.53 28.70
N LEU A 82 -26.24 -27.47 28.39
CA LEU A 82 -26.14 -26.26 29.22
C LEU A 82 -26.86 -25.10 28.53
N ASP A 83 -27.77 -24.43 29.24
CA ASP A 83 -28.37 -23.16 28.82
C ASP A 83 -27.75 -21.99 29.60
N ILE A 84 -27.09 -21.07 28.88
CA ILE A 84 -26.45 -19.87 29.43
C ILE A 84 -27.47 -18.74 29.44
N GLY A 85 -27.64 -18.09 30.60
CA GLY A 85 -28.69 -17.09 30.82
C GLY A 85 -30.08 -17.74 30.76
N CYS A 86 -30.25 -18.84 31.52
CA CYS A 86 -31.45 -19.68 31.43
C CYS A 86 -32.73 -18.99 31.95
N GLY A 87 -32.65 -17.78 32.51
CA GLY A 87 -33.79 -17.03 33.01
C GLY A 87 -34.52 -17.80 34.10
N GLN A 88 -35.80 -18.14 33.88
CA GLN A 88 -36.59 -18.97 34.81
C GLN A 88 -36.50 -20.48 34.52
N GLY A 89 -35.71 -20.91 33.54
CA GLY A 89 -35.53 -22.32 33.17
C GLY A 89 -36.54 -22.87 32.15
N ASP A 90 -37.30 -22.02 31.46
CA ASP A 90 -38.42 -22.45 30.59
C ASP A 90 -38.01 -23.39 29.45
N LEU A 91 -36.85 -23.15 28.83
CA LEU A 91 -36.31 -24.05 27.81
C LEU A 91 -35.98 -25.42 28.40
N LEU A 92 -35.35 -25.45 29.58
CA LEU A 92 -34.93 -26.68 30.23
C LEU A 92 -36.14 -27.50 30.69
N ARG A 93 -37.16 -26.87 31.29
CA ARG A 93 -38.44 -27.51 31.60
C ARG A 93 -39.10 -28.08 30.36
N TYR A 94 -39.16 -27.31 29.27
CA TYR A 94 -39.70 -27.78 28.00
C TYR A 94 -38.97 -29.03 27.48
N LEU A 95 -37.63 -29.03 27.50
CA LEU A 95 -36.83 -30.19 27.08
C LEU A 95 -37.07 -31.42 27.95
N LYS A 96 -37.21 -31.22 29.27
CA LYS A 96 -37.56 -32.28 30.24
C LYS A 96 -38.94 -32.87 29.96
N GLU A 97 -39.95 -32.02 29.78
CA GLU A 97 -41.34 -32.42 29.49
C GLU A 97 -41.46 -33.17 28.15
N LYS A 98 -40.63 -32.84 27.17
CA LYS A 98 -40.55 -33.56 25.88
C LYS A 98 -39.74 -34.85 25.95
N GLY A 99 -39.29 -35.25 27.13
CA GLY A 99 -38.57 -36.51 27.33
C GLY A 99 -37.20 -36.52 26.67
N SER A 100 -36.52 -35.36 26.56
CA SER A 100 -35.18 -35.31 25.98
C SER A 100 -34.21 -36.18 26.77
N ARG A 101 -33.27 -36.81 26.06
CA ARG A 101 -32.21 -37.66 26.64
C ARG A 101 -31.06 -36.86 27.27
N ALA A 102 -31.25 -35.55 27.36
CA ALA A 102 -30.27 -34.61 27.89
C ALA A 102 -30.25 -34.62 29.43
N LYS A 103 -29.06 -34.64 30.02
CA LYS A 103 -28.82 -34.13 31.36
C LYS A 103 -28.80 -32.60 31.28
N LEU A 104 -29.74 -31.95 31.95
CA LEU A 104 -30.05 -30.53 31.80
C LEU A 104 -29.34 -29.68 32.86
N PHE A 105 -28.65 -28.65 32.38
CA PHE A 105 -27.94 -27.68 33.19
C PHE A 105 -28.33 -26.27 32.77
N GLY A 106 -28.51 -25.37 33.73
CA GLY A 106 -28.78 -23.96 33.49
C GLY A 106 -27.84 -23.08 34.31
N ILE A 107 -27.46 -21.92 33.77
CA ILE A 107 -26.77 -20.88 34.53
C ILE A 107 -27.43 -19.53 34.32
N ASP A 108 -27.68 -18.82 35.41
CA ASP A 108 -28.18 -17.44 35.39
C ASP A 108 -27.70 -16.70 36.65
N LEU A 109 -27.88 -15.38 36.68
CA LEU A 109 -27.69 -14.58 37.90
C LEU A 109 -28.78 -14.85 38.93
N VAL A 110 -29.97 -15.27 38.46
CA VAL A 110 -31.10 -15.66 39.32
C VAL A 110 -31.05 -17.15 39.63
N GLN A 111 -31.35 -17.50 40.88
CA GLN A 111 -31.43 -18.88 41.31
C GLN A 111 -32.77 -19.51 40.88
N ASN A 112 -32.70 -20.69 40.26
CA ASN A 112 -33.87 -21.53 39.97
C ASN A 112 -33.74 -22.89 40.65
N LYS A 113 -34.87 -23.58 40.79
CA LYS A 113 -34.92 -24.93 41.34
C LYS A 113 -36.05 -25.71 40.68
N ASP A 114 -35.69 -26.80 40.02
CA ASP A 114 -36.62 -27.77 39.44
C ASP A 114 -36.00 -29.17 39.61
N ASP A 115 -36.83 -30.17 39.89
CA ASP A 115 -36.33 -31.55 40.01
C ASP A 115 -35.73 -32.01 38.67
N GLY A 116 -34.61 -32.72 38.70
CA GLY A 116 -33.96 -33.25 37.50
C GLY A 116 -33.27 -32.22 36.59
N ILE A 117 -33.17 -30.95 37.00
CA ILE A 117 -32.39 -29.90 36.33
C ILE A 117 -31.36 -29.35 37.33
N THR A 118 -30.11 -29.20 36.90
CA THR A 118 -29.05 -28.63 37.74
C THR A 118 -28.84 -27.15 37.38
N TYR A 119 -29.07 -26.25 38.33
CA TYR A 119 -28.86 -24.82 38.13
C TYR A 119 -27.60 -24.32 38.84
N TYR A 120 -26.84 -23.47 38.14
CA TYR A 120 -25.73 -22.70 38.68
C TYR A 120 -26.14 -21.23 38.79
N GLN A 121 -25.82 -20.59 39.92
CA GLN A 121 -26.04 -19.16 40.09
C GLN A 121 -24.72 -18.40 39.93
N GLY A 122 -24.67 -17.44 39.01
CA GLY A 122 -23.52 -16.54 38.86
C GLY A 122 -23.28 -16.06 37.44
N ASP A 123 -22.25 -15.23 37.28
CA ASP A 123 -21.78 -14.73 35.99
C ASP A 123 -21.06 -15.85 35.21
N PHE A 124 -21.62 -16.24 34.06
CA PHE A 124 -21.06 -17.30 33.22
C PHE A 124 -19.61 -17.07 32.80
N THR A 125 -19.21 -15.82 32.53
CA THR A 125 -17.85 -15.50 32.11
C THR A 125 -16.83 -15.80 33.21
N ARG A 126 -17.26 -15.69 34.48
CA ARG A 126 -16.41 -15.82 35.68
C ARG A 126 -16.54 -17.17 36.39
N LEU A 127 -17.72 -17.81 36.34
CA LEU A 127 -17.97 -19.04 37.10
C LEU A 127 -17.08 -20.19 36.58
N PRO A 128 -16.31 -20.88 37.44
CA PRO A 128 -15.52 -22.03 37.02
C PRO A 128 -16.43 -23.23 36.76
N PHE A 129 -16.26 -23.86 35.59
CA PHE A 129 -16.94 -25.11 35.25
C PHE A 129 -15.91 -26.23 35.17
N THR A 130 -16.12 -27.28 35.97
CA THR A 130 -15.33 -28.52 35.88
C THR A 130 -15.90 -29.48 34.85
N GLN A 131 -17.22 -29.43 34.63
CA GLN A 131 -17.93 -30.23 33.65
C GLN A 131 -17.89 -29.60 32.25
N LYS A 132 -17.92 -30.45 31.22
CA LYS A 132 -18.09 -30.05 29.81
C LYS A 132 -19.42 -30.56 29.26
N PHE A 133 -19.95 -29.87 28.26
CA PHE A 133 -21.28 -30.08 27.71
C PHE A 133 -21.24 -30.47 26.23
N ASP A 134 -22.18 -31.31 25.81
CA ASP A 134 -22.33 -31.72 24.40
C ASP A 134 -23.04 -30.63 23.58
N VAL A 135 -23.98 -29.94 24.23
CA VAL A 135 -24.75 -28.84 23.67
C VAL A 135 -24.71 -27.66 24.62
N VAL A 136 -24.43 -26.48 24.09
CA VAL A 136 -24.48 -25.23 24.85
C VAL A 136 -25.42 -24.26 24.12
N SER A 137 -26.44 -23.77 24.80
CA SER A 137 -27.32 -22.72 24.28
C SER A 137 -27.13 -21.39 25.00
N GLY A 138 -27.49 -20.30 24.32
CA GLY A 138 -27.68 -18.99 24.93
C GLY A 138 -28.78 -18.27 24.16
N LEU A 139 -29.86 -17.90 24.85
CA LEU A 139 -31.02 -17.25 24.23
C LEU A 139 -31.17 -15.83 24.76
N MET A 140 -31.02 -14.83 23.89
CA MET A 140 -31.15 -13.42 24.24
C MET A 140 -30.15 -13.01 25.33
N VAL A 141 -28.89 -13.43 25.17
CA VAL A 141 -27.81 -13.20 26.16
C VAL A 141 -26.65 -12.45 25.54
N ILE A 142 -26.20 -12.87 24.36
CA ILE A 142 -24.95 -12.40 23.74
C ILE A 142 -24.99 -10.90 23.40
N GLU A 143 -26.18 -10.31 23.20
CA GLU A 143 -26.42 -8.88 23.01
C GLU A 143 -26.10 -8.02 24.25
N HIS A 144 -26.06 -8.64 25.44
CA HIS A 144 -25.83 -7.99 26.72
C HIS A 144 -24.38 -8.08 27.18
N ILE A 145 -23.54 -8.83 26.46
CA ILE A 145 -22.16 -9.10 26.85
C ILE A 145 -21.23 -8.00 26.33
N GLY A 146 -20.43 -7.42 27.23
CA GLY A 146 -19.49 -6.35 26.89
C GLY A 146 -18.24 -6.80 26.10
N ASP A 147 -17.77 -8.03 26.29
CA ASP A 147 -16.72 -8.66 25.47
C ASP A 147 -17.24 -9.97 24.83
N PRO A 148 -17.73 -9.91 23.58
CA PRO A 148 -18.25 -11.08 22.89
C PRO A 148 -17.19 -12.18 22.67
N HIS A 149 -15.92 -11.80 22.51
CA HIS A 149 -14.84 -12.76 22.29
C HIS A 149 -14.51 -13.52 23.57
N GLU A 150 -14.51 -12.86 24.73
CA GLU A 150 -14.34 -13.52 26.02
C GLU A 150 -15.46 -14.54 26.27
N PHE A 151 -16.71 -14.14 26.04
CA PHE A 151 -17.86 -15.03 26.18
C PHE A 151 -17.78 -16.24 25.24
N MET A 152 -17.33 -16.05 24.00
CA MET A 152 -17.15 -17.16 23.06
C MET A 152 -15.99 -18.07 23.44
N ARG A 153 -14.88 -17.54 23.96
CA ARG A 153 -13.78 -18.36 24.51
C ARG A 153 -14.24 -19.18 25.70
N LYS A 154 -15.02 -18.58 26.61
CA LYS A 154 -15.62 -19.29 27.75
C LYS A 154 -16.59 -20.38 27.30
N THR A 155 -17.50 -20.06 26.38
CA THR A 155 -18.42 -21.03 25.73
C THR A 155 -17.64 -22.21 25.14
N THR A 156 -16.52 -21.92 24.47
CA THR A 156 -15.65 -22.96 23.90
C THR A 156 -14.98 -23.82 24.96
N SER A 157 -14.62 -23.27 26.11
CA SER A 157 -13.94 -23.98 27.20
C SER A 157 -14.82 -25.05 27.86
N VAL A 158 -16.13 -24.77 27.95
CA VAL A 158 -17.13 -25.68 28.53
C VAL A 158 -17.71 -26.65 27.50
N LEU A 159 -17.37 -26.52 26.23
CA LEU A 159 -17.86 -27.39 25.16
C LEU A 159 -16.98 -28.65 25.03
N LYS A 160 -17.61 -29.82 24.94
CA LYS A 160 -16.92 -31.08 24.60
C LYS A 160 -16.43 -31.05 23.15
N PRO A 161 -15.36 -31.81 22.83
CA PRO A 161 -14.98 -32.07 21.43
C PRO A 161 -16.17 -32.62 20.63
N GLY A 162 -16.45 -32.03 19.47
CA GLY A 162 -17.60 -32.39 18.62
C GLY A 162 -18.95 -31.86 19.07
N GLY A 163 -19.03 -31.20 20.24
CA GLY A 163 -20.21 -30.47 20.69
C GLY A 163 -20.54 -29.28 19.80
N PHE A 164 -21.76 -28.76 19.93
CA PHE A 164 -22.23 -27.62 19.15
C PHE A 164 -22.93 -26.59 20.04
N VAL A 165 -22.98 -25.36 19.53
CA VAL A 165 -23.55 -24.19 20.20
C VAL A 165 -24.80 -23.74 19.45
N ILE A 166 -25.84 -23.38 20.21
CA ILE A 166 -27.07 -22.75 19.72
C ILE A 166 -27.14 -21.34 20.31
N MET A 167 -27.10 -20.31 19.47
CA MET A 167 -27.17 -18.92 19.95
C MET A 167 -28.37 -18.21 19.32
N ASN A 168 -29.26 -17.66 20.15
CA ASN A 168 -30.35 -16.80 19.71
C ASN A 168 -30.13 -15.38 20.19
N THR A 169 -30.34 -14.41 19.31
CA THR A 169 -30.22 -12.98 19.61
C THR A 169 -31.08 -12.16 18.64
N ILE A 170 -31.17 -10.86 18.89
CA ILE A 170 -31.85 -9.89 18.02
C ILE A 170 -31.08 -9.71 16.70
N ASN A 171 -31.81 -9.40 15.63
CA ASN A 171 -31.26 -9.09 14.31
C ASN A 171 -31.42 -7.59 13.98
N SER A 172 -30.35 -6.81 14.20
CA SER A 172 -30.28 -5.37 13.88
C SER A 172 -30.30 -5.07 12.37
N GLY A 173 -30.09 -6.10 11.54
CA GLY A 173 -30.28 -6.04 10.09
C GLY A 173 -31.74 -6.20 9.64
N GLY A 174 -32.66 -6.47 10.57
CA GLY A 174 -34.08 -6.67 10.27
C GLY A 174 -34.82 -5.38 9.88
N PHE A 175 -36.03 -5.56 9.33
CA PHE A 175 -36.88 -4.44 8.90
C PHE A 175 -37.24 -3.50 10.05
N LEU A 176 -37.52 -4.03 11.25
CA LEU A 176 -37.89 -3.19 12.40
C LEU A 176 -36.79 -2.19 12.78
N TYR A 177 -35.51 -2.62 12.81
CA TYR A 177 -34.39 -1.72 13.05
C TYR A 177 -34.23 -0.69 11.95
N THR A 178 -34.40 -1.12 10.69
CA THR A 178 -34.35 -0.20 9.54
C THR A 178 -35.44 0.86 9.60
N LEU A 179 -36.67 0.46 9.92
CA LEU A 179 -37.79 1.37 10.09
C LEU A 179 -37.58 2.30 11.30
N ALA A 180 -37.09 1.78 12.43
CA ALA A 180 -36.80 2.60 13.60
C ALA A 180 -35.72 3.66 13.33
N ARG A 181 -34.65 3.29 12.63
CA ARG A 181 -33.61 4.24 12.17
C ARG A 181 -34.21 5.32 11.27
N PHE A 182 -35.07 4.94 10.30
CA PHE A 182 -35.75 5.89 9.44
C PHE A 182 -36.69 6.82 10.21
N LEU A 183 -37.60 6.28 11.03
CA LEU A 183 -38.57 7.05 11.82
C LEU A 183 -37.87 8.05 12.74
N ARG A 184 -36.70 7.69 13.25
CA ARG A 184 -35.87 8.61 14.03
C ARG A 184 -35.37 9.82 13.22
N THR A 185 -34.97 9.63 11.96
CA THR A 185 -34.54 10.74 11.09
C THR A 185 -35.65 11.76 10.82
N VAL A 186 -36.90 11.33 10.90
CA VAL A 186 -38.09 12.17 10.72
C VAL A 186 -38.74 12.58 12.06
N GLY A 187 -38.03 12.42 13.18
CA GLY A 187 -38.40 12.97 14.49
C GLY A 187 -39.08 11.99 15.46
N PHE A 188 -39.45 10.78 15.04
CA PHE A 188 -40.09 9.78 15.91
C PHE A 188 -39.04 8.88 16.58
N ARG A 189 -38.68 9.21 17.83
CA ARG A 189 -37.56 8.55 18.54
C ARG A 189 -37.93 7.23 19.23
N ALA A 190 -39.15 7.09 19.74
CA ALA A 190 -39.54 5.98 20.61
C ALA A 190 -39.20 4.56 20.09
N PRO A 191 -39.43 4.21 18.80
CA PRO A 191 -39.06 2.89 18.29
C PRO A 191 -37.55 2.62 18.31
N PHE A 192 -36.74 3.65 18.05
CA PHE A 192 -35.28 3.54 18.10
C PHE A 192 -34.80 3.37 19.53
N GLU A 193 -35.29 4.19 20.46
CA GLU A 193 -34.90 4.13 21.88
C GLU A 193 -35.24 2.78 22.52
N ARG A 194 -36.33 2.13 22.06
CA ARG A 194 -36.72 0.80 22.52
C ARG A 194 -35.87 -0.33 21.96
N LEU A 195 -35.37 -0.21 20.72
CA LEU A 195 -34.51 -1.23 20.10
C LEU A 195 -33.03 -1.08 20.50
N TYR A 196 -32.57 0.15 20.70
CA TYR A 196 -31.23 0.50 21.16
C TYR A 196 -31.20 0.80 22.67
N ASP A 197 -32.01 0.09 23.45
CA ASP A 197 -32.07 0.24 24.90
C ASP A 197 -30.70 -0.04 25.55
N LYS A 198 -30.45 0.57 26.72
CA LYS A 198 -29.14 0.64 27.39
C LYS A 198 -28.58 -0.73 27.82
N HIS A 199 -29.40 -1.76 27.85
CA HIS A 199 -29.00 -3.14 28.15
C HIS A 199 -28.53 -3.92 26.91
N HIS A 200 -28.79 -3.45 25.69
CA HIS A 200 -28.22 -4.03 24.46
C HIS A 200 -26.90 -3.35 24.12
N LEU A 201 -25.79 -3.94 24.58
CA LEU A 201 -24.45 -3.47 24.27
C LEU A 201 -24.07 -3.79 22.82
N GLU A 202 -24.50 -4.95 22.32
CA GLU A 202 -24.11 -5.46 21.01
C GLU A 202 -25.33 -5.66 20.09
N HIS A 203 -25.31 -5.02 18.92
CA HIS A 203 -26.44 -4.99 17.97
C HIS A 203 -26.13 -5.82 16.73
N TYR A 204 -26.26 -7.15 16.86
CA TYR A 204 -25.87 -8.10 15.83
C TYR A 204 -26.79 -8.08 14.60
N ASN A 205 -26.19 -8.02 13.41
CA ASN A 205 -26.87 -8.43 12.18
C ASN A 205 -26.40 -9.82 11.76
N THR A 206 -27.05 -10.41 10.76
CA THR A 206 -26.71 -11.74 10.24
C THR A 206 -25.22 -11.87 9.90
N SER A 207 -24.61 -10.86 9.28
CA SER A 207 -23.19 -10.92 8.91
C SER A 207 -22.25 -10.80 10.11
N SER A 208 -22.51 -9.89 11.06
CA SER A 208 -21.63 -9.69 12.21
C SER A 208 -21.68 -10.86 13.19
N LEU A 209 -22.86 -11.44 13.44
CA LEU A 209 -23.00 -12.62 14.28
C LEU A 209 -22.22 -13.82 13.70
N ARG A 210 -22.40 -14.09 12.39
CA ARG A 210 -21.65 -15.15 11.71
C ARG A 210 -20.14 -14.92 11.80
N LYS A 211 -19.71 -13.67 11.57
CA LYS A 211 -18.30 -13.29 11.62
C LYS A 211 -17.67 -13.56 12.97
N LEU A 212 -18.34 -13.22 14.08
CA LEU A 212 -17.87 -13.51 15.44
C LEU A 212 -17.58 -15.00 15.62
N PHE A 213 -18.56 -15.84 15.31
CA PHE A 213 -18.44 -17.29 15.46
C PHE A 213 -17.34 -17.88 14.57
N GLU A 214 -17.23 -17.41 13.32
CA GLU A 214 -16.16 -17.83 12.40
C GLU A 214 -14.77 -17.45 12.91
N LEU A 215 -14.61 -16.24 13.47
CA LEU A 215 -13.35 -15.77 14.06
C LEU A 215 -12.94 -16.62 15.28
N GLU A 216 -13.92 -17.07 16.07
CA GLU A 216 -13.73 -17.96 17.22
C GLU A 216 -13.59 -19.44 16.84
N GLY A 217 -13.51 -19.74 15.54
CA GLY A 217 -13.21 -21.08 15.04
C GLY A 217 -14.42 -22.02 14.92
N TYR A 218 -15.63 -21.47 14.86
CA TYR A 218 -16.85 -22.24 14.64
C TYR A 218 -17.21 -22.33 13.16
N SER A 219 -17.68 -23.49 12.74
CA SER A 219 -18.38 -23.70 11.47
C SER A 219 -19.89 -23.59 11.67
N ILE A 220 -20.54 -22.74 10.88
CA ILE A 220 -21.98 -22.52 10.95
C ILE A 220 -22.70 -23.66 10.24
N MET A 221 -23.55 -24.37 10.97
CA MET A 221 -24.37 -25.48 10.46
C MET A 221 -25.74 -24.98 10.01
N ASN A 222 -26.33 -24.04 10.75
CA ASN A 222 -27.62 -23.47 10.43
C ASN A 222 -27.71 -22.02 10.91
N HIS A 223 -28.35 -21.15 10.14
CA HIS A 223 -28.71 -19.79 10.57
C HIS A 223 -30.10 -19.47 10.06
N ARG A 224 -31.02 -19.16 10.97
CA ARG A 224 -32.39 -18.79 10.63
C ARG A 224 -32.76 -17.48 11.28
N VAL A 225 -33.44 -16.63 10.51
CA VAL A 225 -34.14 -15.46 11.03
C VAL A 225 -35.61 -15.84 11.26
N HIS A 226 -36.20 -15.36 12.35
CA HIS A 226 -37.58 -15.63 12.71
C HIS A 226 -38.14 -14.54 13.62
N ASN A 227 -39.45 -14.55 13.85
CA ASN A 227 -40.09 -13.67 14.81
C ASN A 227 -40.37 -14.42 16.13
N PHE A 228 -40.65 -13.67 17.19
CA PHE A 228 -41.11 -14.18 18.47
C PHE A 228 -42.66 -14.15 18.55
N PRO A 229 -43.29 -14.82 19.53
CA PRO A 229 -44.75 -14.77 19.66
C PRO A 229 -45.25 -13.35 19.94
N LEU A 230 -46.27 -12.88 19.22
CA LEU A 230 -46.84 -11.54 19.44
C LEU A 230 -47.36 -11.32 20.86
N ASN A 231 -47.78 -12.39 21.55
CA ASN A 231 -48.26 -12.30 22.94
C ASN A 231 -47.15 -11.96 23.93
N ALA A 232 -45.89 -12.32 23.61
CA ALA A 232 -44.70 -11.99 24.39
C ALA A 232 -44.24 -10.54 24.22
N LEU A 233 -44.90 -9.76 23.36
CA LEU A 233 -44.59 -8.35 23.15
C LEU A 233 -45.09 -7.51 24.33
N ASP A 234 -44.14 -6.91 25.05
CA ASP A 234 -44.41 -5.84 26.01
C ASP A 234 -44.84 -4.58 25.27
N VAL A 235 -45.98 -4.03 25.68
CA VAL A 235 -46.60 -2.80 25.14
C VAL A 235 -46.56 -1.74 26.23
N PRO A 236 -46.29 -0.46 25.90
CA PRO A 236 -46.32 0.63 26.88
C PRO A 236 -47.64 0.67 27.66
N GLU A 237 -47.58 1.02 28.94
CA GLU A 237 -48.77 1.20 29.78
C GLU A 237 -49.61 2.38 29.24
N GLY A 238 -50.90 2.15 29.01
CA GLY A 238 -51.78 3.11 28.35
C GLY A 238 -53.16 2.53 27.99
N SER A 239 -53.90 3.23 27.12
CA SER A 239 -55.25 2.81 26.72
C SER A 239 -55.24 1.46 25.98
N LYS A 240 -56.28 0.63 26.19
CA LYS A 240 -56.46 -0.65 25.45
C LYS A 240 -56.39 -0.45 23.93
N MET A 241 -56.82 0.71 23.43
CA MET A 241 -56.77 1.08 22.02
C MET A 241 -55.33 1.26 21.51
N LEU A 242 -54.46 1.90 22.30
CA LEU A 242 -53.04 2.06 21.94
C LEU A 242 -52.32 0.72 21.93
N ALA A 243 -52.60 -0.16 22.90
CA ALA A 243 -52.05 -1.51 22.94
C ALA A 243 -52.53 -2.36 21.74
N PHE A 244 -53.79 -2.24 21.35
CA PHE A 244 -54.34 -2.90 20.16
C PHE A 244 -53.66 -2.41 18.88
N PHE A 245 -53.52 -1.08 18.71
CA PHE A 245 -52.87 -0.49 17.55
C PHE A 245 -51.40 -0.92 17.45
N TYR A 246 -50.65 -0.85 18.57
CA TYR A 246 -49.24 -1.26 18.61
C TYR A 246 -49.06 -2.74 18.25
N ARG A 247 -49.88 -3.63 18.83
CA ARG A 247 -49.85 -5.07 18.51
C ARG A 247 -50.18 -5.32 17.04
N THR A 248 -51.13 -4.57 16.48
CA THR A 248 -51.51 -4.68 15.06
C THR A 248 -50.37 -4.24 14.16
N CYS A 249 -49.70 -3.12 14.45
CA CYS A 249 -48.54 -2.65 13.69
C CYS A 249 -47.39 -3.66 13.70
N ILE A 250 -47.06 -4.24 14.86
CA ILE A 250 -46.01 -5.25 14.96
C ILE A 250 -46.44 -6.56 14.28
N ALA A 251 -47.70 -6.96 14.35
CA ALA A 251 -48.23 -8.11 13.62
C ALA A 251 -48.10 -7.93 12.10
N CYS A 252 -48.45 -6.75 11.58
CA CYS A 252 -48.24 -6.39 10.18
C CYS A 252 -46.75 -6.44 9.80
N ALA A 253 -45.87 -5.89 10.64
CA ALA A 253 -44.43 -5.97 10.42
C ALA A 253 -43.93 -7.44 10.44
N PHE A 254 -44.48 -8.30 11.30
CA PHE A 254 -44.13 -9.72 11.33
C PHE A 254 -44.59 -10.46 10.08
N LEU A 255 -45.79 -10.16 9.57
CA LEU A 255 -46.28 -10.71 8.31
C LEU A 255 -45.39 -10.30 7.12
N LEU A 256 -45.00 -9.02 7.07
CA LEU A 256 -44.09 -8.51 6.04
C LEU A 256 -42.68 -9.13 6.12
N THR A 257 -42.20 -9.43 7.34
CA THR A 257 -40.84 -9.92 7.58
C THR A 257 -40.71 -11.44 7.62
N ALA A 258 -41.82 -12.18 7.66
CA ALA A 258 -41.87 -13.64 7.82
C ALA A 258 -41.01 -14.41 6.78
N ARG A 259 -40.70 -13.79 5.63
CA ARG A 259 -39.89 -14.39 4.55
C ARG A 259 -38.56 -13.68 4.26
N VAL A 260 -38.32 -12.47 4.79
CA VAL A 260 -37.24 -11.59 4.29
C VAL A 260 -36.35 -10.98 5.37
N GLY A 261 -36.72 -11.05 6.66
CA GLY A 261 -35.87 -10.48 7.71
C GLY A 261 -36.54 -10.38 9.08
N GLY A 262 -36.71 -11.53 9.74
CA GLY A 262 -37.27 -11.61 11.09
C GLY A 262 -36.44 -10.87 12.15
N VAL A 263 -37.09 -10.57 13.27
CA VAL A 263 -36.55 -9.77 14.38
C VAL A 263 -35.49 -10.53 15.18
N HIS A 264 -35.64 -11.84 15.30
CA HIS A 264 -34.68 -12.72 15.97
C HIS A 264 -33.88 -13.49 14.93
N GLN A 265 -32.71 -13.94 15.33
CA GLN A 265 -31.89 -14.86 14.58
C GLN A 265 -31.35 -15.96 15.49
N THR A 266 -31.38 -17.19 15.02
CA THR A 266 -30.81 -18.35 15.71
C THR A 266 -29.70 -18.96 14.85
N LEU A 267 -28.52 -19.08 15.45
CA LEU A 267 -27.32 -19.66 14.86
C LEU A 267 -27.02 -20.99 15.53
N ILE A 268 -26.77 -22.04 14.74
CA ILE A 268 -26.30 -23.34 15.20
C ILE A 268 -24.95 -23.59 14.58
N CYS A 269 -23.94 -23.88 15.40
CA CYS A 269 -22.55 -23.97 14.94
C CYS A 269 -21.76 -25.02 15.73
N ARG A 270 -20.72 -25.57 15.11
CA ARG A 270 -19.84 -26.59 15.70
C ARG A 270 -18.40 -26.12 15.63
N LYS A 271 -17.56 -26.49 16.61
CA LYS A 271 -16.13 -26.17 16.55
C LYS A 271 -15.46 -26.88 15.37
N SER A 272 -14.75 -26.14 14.53
CA SER A 272 -14.11 -26.66 13.31
C SER A 272 -12.95 -27.62 13.66
N LYS A 273 -12.75 -28.72 12.90
CA LYS A 273 -11.57 -29.59 13.06
C LYS A 273 -10.31 -28.80 12.66
N ILE A 274 -9.20 -29.04 13.36
CA ILE A 274 -7.97 -28.23 13.33
C ILE A 274 -7.37 -28.02 11.90
N GLY A 275 -7.67 -28.88 10.92
CA GLY A 275 -7.21 -28.76 9.53
C GLY A 275 -7.94 -27.72 8.65
N SER A 276 -9.21 -27.37 8.92
CA SER A 276 -9.95 -26.33 8.18
C SER A 276 -9.63 -24.92 8.66
N SER A 277 -8.90 -24.79 9.78
CA SER A 277 -8.47 -23.50 10.33
C SER A 277 -7.57 -22.74 9.38
N MET A 278 -6.62 -23.38 8.70
CA MET A 278 -5.66 -22.68 7.84
C MET A 278 -6.32 -22.18 6.55
N GLN A 279 -7.16 -22.98 5.91
CA GLN A 279 -7.90 -22.57 4.72
C GLN A 279 -8.96 -21.50 5.03
N ALA A 280 -9.65 -21.59 6.18
CA ALA A 280 -10.58 -20.56 6.61
C ALA A 280 -9.85 -19.27 7.00
N LYS A 281 -8.71 -19.36 7.70
CA LYS A 281 -7.82 -18.22 7.99
C LYS A 281 -7.27 -17.59 6.71
N LEU A 282 -6.89 -18.40 5.72
CA LEU A 282 -6.39 -17.91 4.43
C LEU A 282 -7.50 -17.24 3.62
N LYS A 283 -8.70 -17.83 3.52
CA LYS A 283 -9.87 -17.18 2.88
C LYS A 283 -10.29 -15.91 3.61
N ALA A 284 -10.28 -15.93 4.94
CA ALA A 284 -10.54 -14.75 5.74
C ALA A 284 -9.47 -13.68 5.51
N PHE A 285 -8.19 -14.06 5.47
CA PHE A 285 -7.08 -13.16 5.17
C PHE A 285 -7.20 -12.56 3.76
N ILE A 286 -7.52 -13.38 2.75
CA ILE A 286 -7.73 -12.93 1.36
C ILE A 286 -8.88 -11.92 1.27
N HIS A 287 -10.00 -12.18 1.94
CA HIS A 287 -11.12 -11.24 1.96
C HIS A 287 -10.86 -9.99 2.82
N THR A 288 -10.04 -10.12 3.87
CA THR A 288 -9.77 -9.01 4.80
C THR A 288 -8.71 -8.05 4.23
N TYR A 289 -7.75 -8.55 3.44
CA TYR A 289 -6.63 -7.76 2.93
C TYR A 289 -6.44 -7.85 1.39
N PRO A 290 -7.48 -7.56 0.58
CA PRO A 290 -7.36 -7.65 -0.88
C PRO A 290 -6.27 -6.72 -1.44
N GLY A 291 -6.06 -5.56 -0.83
CA GLY A 291 -5.00 -4.63 -1.24
C GLY A 291 -3.59 -5.13 -0.95
N ALA A 292 -3.38 -5.85 0.16
CA ALA A 292 -2.07 -6.41 0.48
C ALA A 292 -1.71 -7.54 -0.48
N LEU A 293 -2.66 -8.41 -0.82
CA LEU A 293 -2.45 -9.48 -1.80
C LEU A 293 -2.21 -8.94 -3.21
N PHE A 294 -2.96 -7.92 -3.62
CA PHE A 294 -2.71 -7.22 -4.87
C PHE A 294 -1.29 -6.66 -4.92
N LEU A 295 -0.88 -5.94 -3.87
CA LEU A 295 0.46 -5.34 -3.81
C LEU A 295 1.55 -6.43 -3.83
N ILE A 296 1.39 -7.51 -3.05
CA ILE A 296 2.30 -8.67 -3.09
C ILE A 296 2.39 -9.24 -4.51
N GLY A 297 1.26 -9.41 -5.21
CA GLY A 297 1.24 -9.90 -6.59
C GLY A 297 2.00 -8.99 -7.56
N VAL A 298 1.82 -7.66 -7.46
CA VAL A 298 2.56 -6.70 -8.28
C VAL A 298 4.06 -6.72 -7.95
N LEU A 299 4.41 -6.75 -6.66
CA LEU A 299 5.82 -6.80 -6.23
C LEU A 299 6.50 -8.10 -6.71
N LEU A 300 5.82 -9.24 -6.63
CA LEU A 300 6.30 -10.50 -7.18
C LEU A 300 6.51 -10.41 -8.69
N PHE A 301 5.57 -9.83 -9.43
CA PHE A 301 5.69 -9.63 -10.88
C PHE A 301 6.93 -8.80 -11.24
N VAL A 302 7.10 -7.63 -10.61
CA VAL A 302 8.21 -6.69 -10.89
C VAL A 302 9.56 -7.31 -10.56
N ASN A 303 9.67 -7.96 -9.41
CA ASN A 303 10.91 -8.62 -8.99
C ASN A 303 11.21 -9.84 -9.89
N PHE A 304 10.23 -10.70 -10.17
CA PHE A 304 10.41 -11.86 -11.04
C PHE A 304 10.85 -11.47 -12.45
N TYR A 305 10.20 -10.46 -13.05
CA TYR A 305 10.60 -9.92 -14.35
C TYR A 305 12.05 -9.41 -14.33
N SER A 306 12.47 -8.80 -13.22
CA SER A 306 13.79 -8.20 -13.10
C SER A 306 14.91 -9.20 -12.81
N PHE A 307 14.64 -10.25 -12.02
CA PHE A 307 15.66 -11.21 -11.57
C PHE A 307 16.29 -12.01 -12.72
N SER A 308 15.51 -12.36 -13.76
CA SER A 308 16.00 -13.14 -14.89
C SER A 308 17.04 -12.39 -15.75
N THR A 309 17.10 -11.06 -15.65
CA THR A 309 17.99 -10.21 -16.45
C THR A 309 18.75 -9.19 -15.59
N LEU A 310 18.93 -9.52 -14.30
CA LEU A 310 19.33 -8.60 -13.25
C LEU A 310 20.58 -7.76 -13.59
N THR A 311 21.61 -8.38 -14.18
CA THR A 311 22.88 -7.73 -14.50
C THR A 311 23.04 -7.38 -15.98
N THR A 312 22.17 -7.89 -16.86
CA THR A 312 22.32 -7.79 -18.32
C THR A 312 21.39 -6.76 -18.94
N LYS A 313 20.22 -6.54 -18.32
CA LYS A 313 19.17 -5.63 -18.80
C LYS A 313 18.69 -4.74 -17.65
N PRO A 314 18.65 -3.40 -17.79
CA PRO A 314 19.33 -2.65 -18.86
C PRO A 314 20.84 -2.89 -18.80
N ALA A 315 21.52 -2.67 -19.92
CA ALA A 315 22.97 -2.76 -19.99
C ALA A 315 23.63 -1.90 -18.90
N TYR A 316 24.70 -2.42 -18.29
CA TYR A 316 25.53 -1.64 -17.39
C TYR A 316 26.27 -0.57 -18.21
N TRP A 317 26.01 0.69 -17.90
CA TRP A 317 26.33 1.82 -18.77
C TRP A 317 27.01 2.95 -18.00
N TYR A 318 27.44 3.97 -18.73
CA TYR A 318 28.41 4.97 -18.29
C TYR A 318 28.06 5.64 -16.96
N ASP A 319 26.93 6.37 -16.89
CA ASP A 319 26.50 7.10 -15.68
C ASP A 319 26.35 6.17 -14.46
N GLU A 320 25.84 4.96 -14.70
CA GLU A 320 25.58 3.99 -13.64
C GLU A 320 26.90 3.50 -13.04
N ALA A 321 27.87 3.22 -13.89
CA ALA A 321 29.15 2.72 -13.46
C ALA A 321 29.91 3.74 -12.59
N MET A 322 29.80 5.02 -12.91
CA MET A 322 30.35 6.08 -12.08
C MET A 322 29.70 6.12 -10.71
N ASN A 323 28.37 6.06 -10.63
CA ASN A 323 27.66 6.06 -9.33
C ASN A 323 28.00 4.82 -8.48
N VAL A 324 28.16 3.65 -9.11
CA VAL A 324 28.59 2.42 -8.43
C VAL A 324 30.02 2.55 -7.91
N GLU A 325 30.93 3.14 -8.69
CA GLU A 325 32.29 3.40 -8.24
C GLU A 325 32.33 4.38 -7.08
N LEU A 326 31.60 5.51 -7.16
CA LEU A 326 31.52 6.48 -6.07
C LEU A 326 31.02 5.83 -4.78
N ALA A 327 30.00 4.96 -4.88
CA ALA A 327 29.49 4.21 -3.73
C ALA A 327 30.53 3.22 -3.17
N ARG A 328 31.26 2.51 -4.03
CA ARG A 328 32.35 1.61 -3.62
C ARG A 328 33.46 2.38 -2.90
N ASN A 329 33.93 3.48 -3.48
CA ASN A 329 35.00 4.28 -2.91
C ASN A 329 34.58 4.93 -1.59
N PHE A 330 33.32 5.31 -1.44
CA PHE A 330 32.80 5.78 -0.16
C PHE A 330 32.73 4.64 0.88
N ALA A 331 32.39 3.42 0.47
CA ALA A 331 32.41 2.26 1.36
C ALA A 331 33.83 1.94 1.84
N ASP A 332 34.81 1.94 0.93
CA ASP A 332 36.18 1.52 1.20
C ASP A 332 37.00 2.62 1.91
N PHE A 333 36.82 3.88 1.51
CA PHE A 333 37.70 5.00 1.90
C PHE A 333 36.96 6.20 2.53
N GLY A 334 35.63 6.19 2.57
CA GLY A 334 34.84 7.33 3.06
C GLY A 334 34.84 8.56 2.15
N LYS A 335 35.29 8.42 0.88
CA LYS A 335 35.37 9.51 -0.10
C LYS A 335 34.47 9.23 -1.30
N LEU A 336 33.58 10.17 -1.60
CA LEU A 336 32.63 10.08 -2.71
C LEU A 336 33.25 10.71 -3.96
N ASP A 337 34.29 10.06 -4.49
CA ASP A 337 35.11 10.55 -5.59
C ASP A 337 35.66 9.36 -6.41
N LEU A 338 36.04 9.60 -7.67
CA LEU A 338 36.66 8.59 -8.55
C LEU A 338 38.16 8.49 -8.31
N ILE A 339 38.70 7.32 -8.65
CA ILE A 339 40.14 7.05 -8.61
C ILE A 339 40.71 7.20 -10.01
N VAL A 340 41.64 8.14 -10.18
CA VAL A 340 42.21 8.51 -11.48
C VAL A 340 43.60 7.91 -11.73
N ALA A 341 44.30 7.55 -10.66
CA ALA A 341 45.58 6.83 -10.66
C ALA A 341 45.64 5.96 -9.38
N PRO A 342 46.58 4.99 -9.27
CA PRO A 342 46.65 4.10 -8.12
C PRO A 342 46.55 4.84 -6.79
N ASN A 343 45.51 4.53 -6.02
CA ASN A 343 45.18 5.15 -4.72
C ASN A 343 45.09 6.70 -4.72
N THR A 344 44.80 7.30 -5.87
CA THR A 344 44.75 8.75 -6.04
C THR A 344 43.36 9.17 -6.52
N PHE A 345 42.71 10.03 -5.72
CA PHE A 345 41.38 10.59 -5.99
C PHE A 345 41.45 11.79 -6.93
N SER A 346 40.38 12.05 -7.66
CA SER A 346 40.32 13.16 -8.62
C SER A 346 40.33 14.56 -7.99
N GLY A 347 39.77 14.67 -6.77
CA GLY A 347 39.52 15.94 -6.09
C GLY A 347 38.32 16.73 -6.64
N GLN A 348 37.49 16.12 -7.48
CA GLN A 348 36.33 16.73 -8.13
C GLN A 348 35.07 15.86 -8.02
N GLY A 349 34.90 15.10 -6.94
CA GLY A 349 33.83 14.11 -6.78
C GLY A 349 32.43 14.69 -6.94
N ALA A 350 32.20 15.94 -6.50
CA ALA A 350 30.89 16.60 -6.61
C ALA A 350 30.43 16.87 -8.05
N LEU A 351 31.36 16.92 -9.01
CA LEU A 351 31.06 17.21 -10.43
C LEU A 351 30.85 15.95 -11.28
N VAL A 352 31.18 14.79 -10.72
CA VAL A 352 31.33 13.54 -11.47
C VAL A 352 30.09 12.65 -11.34
N GLY A 353 29.44 12.67 -10.17
CA GLY A 353 28.22 11.90 -9.93
C GLY A 353 26.96 12.60 -10.46
N SER A 354 26.21 11.93 -11.35
CA SER A 354 24.89 12.43 -11.80
C SER A 354 23.76 12.14 -10.82
N THR A 355 24.04 11.43 -9.72
CA THR A 355 23.09 11.01 -8.69
C THR A 355 23.63 11.42 -7.31
N GLY A 356 22.76 11.99 -6.46
CA GLY A 356 23.19 12.52 -5.17
C GLY A 356 23.43 11.47 -4.07
N TYR A 357 23.96 11.97 -2.94
CA TYR A 357 24.30 11.18 -1.77
C TYR A 357 23.18 10.27 -1.22
N PRO A 358 21.86 10.60 -1.30
CA PRO A 358 20.83 9.73 -0.75
C PRO A 358 20.83 8.33 -1.36
N ILE A 359 21.40 8.17 -2.55
CA ILE A 359 21.52 6.89 -3.27
C ILE A 359 22.95 6.36 -3.16
N THR A 360 23.97 7.18 -3.44
CA THR A 360 25.37 6.70 -3.48
C THR A 360 25.90 6.32 -2.10
N VAL A 361 25.59 7.11 -1.05
CA VAL A 361 26.00 6.79 0.32
C VAL A 361 25.21 5.61 0.90
N SER A 362 23.92 5.52 0.60
CA SER A 362 23.11 4.38 1.06
C SER A 362 23.49 3.08 0.35
N LEU A 363 23.85 3.14 -0.94
CA LEU A 363 24.44 2.02 -1.66
C LEU A 363 25.81 1.63 -1.09
N ALA A 364 26.65 2.59 -0.70
CA ALA A 364 27.92 2.31 -0.02
C ALA A 364 27.70 1.53 1.29
N GLY A 365 26.71 1.93 2.08
CA GLY A 365 26.28 1.17 3.27
C GLY A 365 25.81 -0.24 2.92
N PHE A 366 25.07 -0.40 1.83
CA PHE A 366 24.65 -1.71 1.33
C PHE A 366 25.85 -2.59 0.92
N PHE A 367 26.85 -2.03 0.25
CA PHE A 367 28.09 -2.74 -0.10
C PHE A 367 28.90 -3.15 1.14
N LYS A 368 28.93 -2.34 2.21
CA LYS A 368 29.57 -2.75 3.47
C LYS A 368 28.93 -3.98 4.10
N ILE A 369 27.62 -4.14 3.95
CA ILE A 369 26.86 -5.24 4.58
C ILE A 369 26.87 -6.50 3.70
N PHE A 370 26.68 -6.35 2.38
CA PHE A 370 26.44 -7.47 1.46
C PHE A 370 27.59 -7.73 0.48
N GLY A 371 28.68 -6.99 0.60
CA GLY A 371 29.81 -7.01 -0.33
C GLY A 371 29.56 -6.19 -1.60
N PHE A 372 30.64 -5.94 -2.32
CA PHE A 372 30.61 -5.23 -3.60
C PHE A 372 30.27 -6.16 -4.77
N GLY A 373 29.40 -5.70 -5.66
CA GLY A 373 29.12 -6.39 -6.92
C GLY A 373 27.94 -5.77 -7.68
N LEU A 374 27.88 -6.06 -8.98
CA LEU A 374 26.78 -5.58 -9.83
C LEU A 374 25.41 -6.15 -9.41
N PRO A 375 25.26 -7.46 -9.10
CA PRO A 375 24.00 -7.98 -8.58
C PRO A 375 23.51 -7.24 -7.34
N GLN A 376 24.42 -6.92 -6.40
CA GLN A 376 24.12 -6.18 -5.17
C GLN A 376 23.60 -4.77 -5.50
N ALA A 377 24.26 -4.05 -6.40
CA ALA A 377 23.84 -2.73 -6.87
C ALA A 377 22.43 -2.77 -7.50
N ARG A 378 22.13 -3.81 -8.29
CA ARG A 378 20.83 -4.01 -8.95
C ARG A 378 19.74 -4.41 -7.97
N ILE A 379 20.03 -5.30 -7.02
CA ILE A 379 19.11 -5.68 -5.93
C ILE A 379 18.75 -4.46 -5.09
N PHE A 380 19.74 -3.62 -4.76
CA PHE A 380 19.51 -2.37 -4.06
C PHE A 380 18.51 -1.47 -4.79
N MET A 381 18.61 -1.35 -6.12
CA MET A 381 17.62 -0.61 -6.91
C MET A 381 16.25 -1.28 -6.98
N LEU A 382 16.18 -2.62 -6.98
CA LEU A 382 14.91 -3.35 -6.86
C LEU A 382 14.19 -3.09 -5.53
N LEU A 383 14.94 -2.88 -4.45
CA LEU A 383 14.37 -2.46 -3.17
C LEU A 383 13.72 -1.07 -3.28
N TRP A 384 14.37 -0.12 -3.97
CA TRP A 384 13.77 1.21 -4.24
C TRP A 384 12.52 1.12 -5.10
N ILE A 385 12.55 0.33 -6.18
CA ILE A 385 11.37 0.07 -7.03
C ILE A 385 10.22 -0.50 -6.20
N SER A 386 10.50 -1.52 -5.39
CA SER A 386 9.49 -2.19 -4.55
C SER A 386 8.93 -1.24 -3.51
N THR A 387 9.79 -0.42 -2.90
CA THR A 387 9.40 0.61 -1.93
C THR A 387 8.53 1.67 -2.58
N LEU A 388 8.88 2.15 -3.78
CA LEU A 388 8.07 3.13 -4.50
C LEU A 388 6.66 2.60 -4.77
N LEU A 389 6.52 1.38 -5.28
CA LEU A 389 5.20 0.81 -5.58
C LEU A 389 4.36 0.63 -4.32
N ALA A 390 4.96 0.15 -3.21
CA ALA A 390 4.27 0.01 -1.94
C ALA A 390 3.80 1.37 -1.41
N VAL A 391 4.71 2.34 -1.32
CA VAL A 391 4.40 3.69 -0.81
C VAL A 391 3.39 4.39 -1.72
N PHE A 392 3.54 4.26 -3.05
CA PHE A 392 2.57 4.78 -4.00
C PHE A 392 1.19 4.21 -3.78
N PHE A 393 1.05 2.89 -3.62
CA PHE A 393 -0.24 2.26 -3.38
C PHE A 393 -0.93 2.83 -2.13
N TYR A 394 -0.20 3.02 -1.03
CA TYR A 394 -0.76 3.58 0.20
C TYR A 394 -1.13 5.06 0.05
N ILE A 395 -0.21 5.89 -0.45
CA ILE A 395 -0.46 7.34 -0.64
C ILE A 395 -1.60 7.57 -1.63
N ALA A 396 -1.61 6.87 -2.76
CA ALA A 396 -2.66 7.00 -3.76
C ALA A 396 -4.03 6.58 -3.21
N LYS A 397 -4.08 5.53 -2.36
CA LYS A 397 -5.33 5.09 -1.73
C LYS A 397 -5.87 6.14 -0.75
N GLU A 398 -4.99 6.82 -0.03
CA GLU A 398 -5.35 7.85 0.95
C GLU A 398 -5.74 9.18 0.30
N LEU A 399 -4.98 9.64 -0.71
CA LEU A 399 -5.19 10.95 -1.34
C LEU A 399 -6.19 10.92 -2.50
N TRP A 400 -6.20 9.86 -3.30
CA TRP A 400 -6.93 9.80 -4.58
C TRP A 400 -7.88 8.60 -4.69
N GLY A 401 -7.97 7.79 -3.62
CA GLY A 401 -8.90 6.68 -3.50
C GLY A 401 -8.43 5.37 -4.13
N THR A 402 -9.22 4.32 -3.88
CA THR A 402 -8.88 2.93 -4.21
C THR A 402 -8.60 2.70 -5.70
N ARG A 403 -9.32 3.38 -6.60
CA ARG A 403 -9.12 3.16 -8.04
C ARG A 403 -7.74 3.59 -8.50
N VAL A 404 -7.32 4.79 -8.12
CA VAL A 404 -6.01 5.35 -8.48
C VAL A 404 -4.90 4.52 -7.85
N ALA A 405 -5.08 4.02 -6.63
CA ALA A 405 -4.13 3.13 -5.99
C ALA A 405 -3.87 1.86 -6.81
N TYR A 406 -4.91 1.10 -7.17
CA TYR A 406 -4.73 -0.17 -7.90
C TYR A 406 -4.29 0.09 -9.34
N ALA A 407 -5.00 0.95 -10.07
CA ALA A 407 -4.72 1.21 -11.48
C ALA A 407 -3.38 1.92 -11.67
N GLY A 408 -3.04 2.89 -10.83
CA GLY A 408 -1.78 3.62 -10.91
C GLY A 408 -0.60 2.72 -10.59
N THR A 409 -0.73 1.84 -9.60
CA THR A 409 0.33 0.86 -9.26
C THR A 409 0.56 -0.09 -10.44
N LEU A 410 -0.50 -0.55 -11.12
CA LEU A 410 -0.37 -1.35 -12.33
C LEU A 410 0.29 -0.56 -13.46
N LEU A 411 -0.21 0.65 -13.77
CA LEU A 411 0.33 1.48 -14.85
C LEU A 411 1.83 1.79 -14.64
N ILE A 412 2.28 2.03 -13.42
CA ILE A 412 3.71 2.21 -13.13
C ILE A 412 4.46 0.88 -13.28
N ALA A 413 3.95 -0.21 -12.68
CA ALA A 413 4.61 -1.51 -12.69
C ALA A 413 4.69 -2.14 -14.09
N THR A 414 3.81 -1.81 -15.03
CA THR A 414 3.81 -2.34 -16.40
C THR A 414 4.49 -1.41 -17.40
N PHE A 415 5.02 -0.28 -16.96
CA PHE A 415 5.63 0.71 -17.84
C PHE A 415 7.12 0.45 -18.09
N ALA A 416 7.51 0.25 -19.35
CA ALA A 416 8.88 -0.15 -19.68
C ALA A 416 9.99 0.82 -19.20
N PRO A 417 9.84 2.16 -19.31
CA PRO A 417 10.83 3.10 -18.77
C PRO A 417 11.05 2.98 -17.25
N PHE A 418 10.07 2.44 -16.51
CA PHE A 418 10.23 2.15 -15.08
C PHE A 418 11.36 1.14 -14.82
N TYR A 419 11.52 0.13 -15.68
CA TYR A 419 12.59 -0.86 -15.57
C TYR A 419 13.92 -0.38 -16.17
N GLY A 420 13.86 0.41 -17.25
CA GLY A 420 15.06 0.93 -17.92
C GLY A 420 15.80 1.95 -17.05
N ASN A 421 15.06 2.88 -16.45
CA ASN A 421 15.64 3.90 -15.59
C ASN A 421 15.73 3.44 -14.13
N GLY A 422 14.80 2.60 -13.67
CA GLY A 422 14.71 2.23 -12.26
C GLY A 422 15.62 1.11 -11.80
N ARG A 423 16.08 0.22 -12.69
CA ARG A 423 17.05 -0.83 -12.31
C ARG A 423 18.50 -0.35 -12.32
N SER A 424 18.77 0.78 -12.96
CA SER A 424 20.08 1.42 -12.96
C SER A 424 20.30 2.19 -11.67
N VAL A 425 21.52 2.20 -11.15
CA VAL A 425 21.90 2.97 -9.94
C VAL A 425 21.82 4.47 -10.22
N MET A 426 20.59 4.97 -10.18
CA MET A 426 20.23 6.33 -10.53
C MET A 426 19.19 6.91 -9.58
N GLY A 427 19.05 8.24 -9.62
CA GLY A 427 18.21 8.99 -8.70
C GLY A 427 16.73 9.15 -9.08
N GLU A 428 16.28 8.69 -10.25
CA GLU A 428 14.90 8.95 -10.73
C GLU A 428 13.85 8.30 -9.83
N ILE A 429 14.00 7.00 -9.52
CA ILE A 429 13.03 6.26 -8.71
C ILE A 429 13.07 6.67 -7.24
N PRO A 430 14.25 6.74 -6.57
CA PRO A 430 14.34 7.25 -5.21
C PRO A 430 13.85 8.70 -5.10
N GLY A 431 14.22 9.55 -6.06
CA GLY A 431 13.79 10.95 -6.10
C GLY A 431 12.27 11.10 -6.27
N PHE A 432 11.64 10.28 -7.12
CA PHE A 432 10.18 10.29 -7.27
C PHE A 432 9.48 9.78 -5.99
N LEU A 433 10.04 8.78 -5.30
CA LEU A 433 9.53 8.34 -4.00
C LEU A 433 9.59 9.47 -2.96
N PHE A 434 10.71 10.18 -2.87
CA PHE A 434 10.82 11.34 -1.97
C PHE A 434 9.85 12.46 -2.35
N PHE A 435 9.69 12.75 -3.65
CA PHE A 435 8.70 13.69 -4.14
C PHE A 435 7.28 13.29 -3.71
N LEU A 436 6.90 12.03 -3.90
CA LEU A 436 5.57 11.55 -3.54
C LEU A 436 5.30 11.68 -2.03
N CYS A 437 6.27 11.32 -1.20
CA CYS A 437 6.19 11.50 0.24
C CYS A 437 6.14 12.99 0.63
N ALA A 438 6.92 13.85 -0.05
CA ALA A 438 6.91 15.30 0.17
C ALA A 438 5.52 15.89 -0.12
N PHE A 439 4.89 15.46 -1.21
CA PHE A 439 3.53 15.86 -1.57
C PHE A 439 2.50 15.33 -0.57
N TYR A 440 2.61 14.08 -0.14
CA TYR A 440 1.73 13.54 0.91
C TYR A 440 1.79 14.34 2.22
N PHE A 441 2.99 14.67 2.70
CA PHE A 441 3.13 15.48 3.90
C PHE A 441 2.71 16.95 3.70
N LEU A 442 2.81 17.47 2.48
CA LEU A 442 2.25 18.79 2.12
C LEU A 442 0.74 18.81 2.32
N GLU A 443 0.01 17.80 1.82
CA GLU A 443 -1.43 17.65 1.98
C GLU A 443 -1.83 17.57 3.47
N GLN A 444 -1.00 16.91 4.28
CA GLN A 444 -1.18 16.82 5.72
C GLN A 444 -0.71 18.06 6.50
N LYS A 445 -0.31 19.14 5.81
CA LYS A 445 0.22 20.40 6.39
C LYS A 445 1.44 20.19 7.31
N LYS A 446 2.20 19.11 7.08
CA LYS A 446 3.44 18.77 7.79
C LYS A 446 4.64 19.35 7.05
N TRP A 447 4.80 20.66 7.15
CA TRP A 447 5.72 21.48 6.35
C TRP A 447 7.19 21.09 6.48
N TRP A 448 7.66 20.76 7.69
CA TRP A 448 9.06 20.37 7.93
C TRP A 448 9.40 19.04 7.26
N GLN A 449 8.52 18.05 7.38
CA GLN A 449 8.68 16.75 6.72
C GLN A 449 8.61 16.89 5.21
N SER A 450 7.63 17.68 4.72
CA SER A 450 7.45 17.94 3.29
C SER A 450 8.69 18.58 2.67
N GLY A 451 9.26 19.62 3.30
CA GLY A 451 10.44 20.29 2.78
C GLY A 451 11.71 19.43 2.86
N LEU A 452 11.94 18.70 3.95
CA LEU A 452 13.08 17.78 4.03
C LEU A 452 13.06 16.74 2.88
N LEU A 453 11.89 16.14 2.63
CA LEU A 453 11.72 15.16 1.56
C LEU A 453 11.79 15.81 0.17
N LEU A 454 11.30 17.04 0.00
CA LEU A 454 11.49 17.80 -1.23
C LEU A 454 12.99 18.04 -1.51
N GLY A 455 13.75 18.44 -0.50
CA GLY A 455 15.20 18.57 -0.59
C GLY A 455 15.89 17.27 -1.00
N LEU A 456 15.51 16.13 -0.38
CA LEU A 456 16.03 14.82 -0.75
C LEU A 456 15.65 14.40 -2.18
N ALA A 457 14.45 14.72 -2.65
CA ALA A 457 14.04 14.48 -4.04
C ALA A 457 14.93 15.25 -5.01
N VAL A 458 15.14 16.55 -4.76
CA VAL A 458 16.02 17.42 -5.56
C VAL A 458 17.44 16.87 -5.58
N ILE A 459 18.02 16.55 -4.43
CA ILE A 459 19.40 16.05 -4.34
C ILE A 459 19.56 14.70 -5.04
N SER A 460 18.54 13.83 -4.99
CA SER A 460 18.59 12.51 -5.63
C SER A 460 18.88 12.62 -7.14
N LYS A 461 18.19 13.54 -7.83
CA LYS A 461 18.40 13.83 -9.25
C LYS A 461 18.10 15.31 -9.56
N PRO A 462 19.08 16.22 -9.38
CA PRO A 462 18.84 17.65 -9.50
C PRO A 462 18.31 18.07 -10.87
N SER A 463 18.78 17.42 -11.94
CA SER A 463 18.37 17.68 -13.32
C SER A 463 16.89 17.36 -13.61
N ILE A 464 16.19 16.64 -12.72
CA ILE A 464 14.76 16.32 -12.86
C ILE A 464 13.94 17.06 -11.82
N PHE A 465 14.34 16.99 -10.55
CA PHE A 465 13.47 17.36 -9.44
C PHE A 465 13.60 18.82 -8.99
N VAL A 466 14.60 19.58 -9.45
CA VAL A 466 14.75 21.01 -9.10
C VAL A 466 13.50 21.83 -9.44
N PHE A 467 12.76 21.46 -10.49
CA PHE A 467 11.53 22.11 -10.92
C PHE A 467 10.34 21.90 -9.97
N LEU A 468 10.45 21.01 -8.98
CA LEU A 468 9.45 20.87 -7.92
C LEU A 468 9.46 22.07 -6.95
N ILE A 469 10.60 22.75 -6.79
CA ILE A 469 10.73 23.90 -5.88
C ILE A 469 9.71 25.01 -6.22
N PRO A 470 9.68 25.55 -7.46
CA PRO A 470 8.70 26.56 -7.83
C PRO A 470 7.26 26.02 -7.78
N ALA A 471 7.04 24.74 -8.08
CA ALA A 471 5.72 24.13 -8.03
C ALA A 471 5.15 24.08 -6.59
N PHE A 472 5.95 23.63 -5.62
CA PHE A 472 5.57 23.61 -4.20
C PHE A 472 5.40 25.02 -3.63
N ALA A 473 6.28 25.96 -4.01
CA ALA A 473 6.15 27.36 -3.61
C ALA A 473 4.83 27.96 -4.12
N LEU A 474 4.46 27.71 -5.38
CA LEU A 474 3.23 28.20 -5.96
C LEU A 474 1.98 27.65 -5.25
N ILE A 475 1.98 26.38 -4.85
CA ILE A 475 0.89 25.80 -4.03
C ILE A 475 0.68 26.62 -2.76
N VAL A 476 1.74 26.97 -2.04
CA VAL A 476 1.66 27.80 -0.82
C VAL A 476 1.14 29.21 -1.14
N LEU A 477 1.63 29.82 -2.22
CA LEU A 477 1.24 31.17 -2.63
C LEU A 477 -0.23 31.28 -3.06
N CYS A 478 -0.79 30.22 -3.66
CA CYS A 478 -2.19 30.17 -4.09
C CYS A 478 -3.19 29.92 -2.94
N LYS A 479 -2.74 29.64 -1.71
CA LYS A 479 -3.66 29.44 -0.58
C LYS A 479 -4.39 30.73 -0.19
N SER A 480 -5.64 30.59 0.24
CA SER A 480 -6.42 31.66 0.86
C SER A 480 -6.00 31.85 2.32
N GLU A 481 -4.81 32.42 2.51
CA GLU A 481 -4.21 32.70 3.83
C GLU A 481 -3.54 34.08 3.82
N THR A 482 -3.27 34.62 5.02
CA THR A 482 -2.54 35.89 5.16
C THR A 482 -1.09 35.76 4.66
N TRP A 483 -0.53 36.85 4.14
CA TRP A 483 0.87 36.89 3.67
C TRP A 483 1.88 36.43 4.72
N LYS A 484 1.65 36.79 6.00
CA LYS A 484 2.46 36.34 7.13
C LYS A 484 2.49 34.81 7.23
N ASN A 485 1.33 34.15 7.12
CA ASN A 485 1.25 32.69 7.20
C ASN A 485 1.90 32.01 5.99
N LYS A 486 1.69 32.55 4.78
CA LYS A 486 2.36 32.09 3.56
C LYS A 486 3.89 32.13 3.72
N LEU A 487 4.42 33.26 4.21
CA LEU A 487 5.85 33.42 4.45
C LEU A 487 6.38 32.40 5.47
N ILE A 488 5.67 32.20 6.59
CA ILE A 488 6.06 31.19 7.60
C ILE A 488 6.10 29.78 6.99
N GLN A 489 5.12 29.43 6.14
CA GLN A 489 5.08 28.12 5.47
C GLN A 489 6.22 27.97 4.47
N LEU A 490 6.52 29.00 3.68
CA LEU A 490 7.66 29.02 2.76
C LEU A 490 9.00 28.89 3.51
N ILE A 491 9.16 29.56 4.66
CA ILE A 491 10.37 29.44 5.49
C ILE A 491 10.49 28.01 6.04
N LYS A 492 9.41 27.40 6.52
CA LYS A 492 9.45 26.01 7.01
C LYS A 492 9.80 25.02 5.88
N LEU A 493 9.17 25.18 4.73
CA LEU A 493 9.40 24.31 3.57
C LEU A 493 10.82 24.49 3.02
N GLY A 494 11.24 25.73 2.75
CA GLY A 494 12.56 26.06 2.23
C GLY A 494 13.68 25.72 3.22
N GLY A 495 13.52 26.12 4.49
CA GLY A 495 14.49 25.84 5.55
C GLY A 495 14.69 24.34 5.80
N SER A 496 13.64 23.52 5.77
CA SER A 496 13.81 22.06 5.87
C SER A 496 14.38 21.43 4.61
N SER A 497 14.07 21.99 3.43
CA SER A 497 14.68 21.54 2.15
C SER A 497 16.19 21.80 2.14
N THR A 498 16.65 22.93 2.67
CA THR A 498 18.09 23.23 2.76
C THR A 498 18.79 22.40 3.82
N LEU A 499 18.11 21.95 4.89
CA LEU A 499 18.69 20.99 5.84
C LEU A 499 19.07 19.66 5.16
N ALA A 500 18.38 19.26 4.10
CA ALA A 500 18.75 18.07 3.32
C ALA A 500 20.14 18.18 2.66
N LEU A 501 20.68 19.41 2.49
CA LEU A 501 22.01 19.66 1.94
C LEU A 501 23.13 19.54 2.98
N LEU A 502 22.83 19.44 4.28
CA LEU A 502 23.89 19.35 5.30
C LEU A 502 24.87 18.19 5.06
N PRO A 503 24.43 16.97 4.69
CA PRO A 503 25.38 15.90 4.34
C PRO A 503 26.19 16.21 3.09
N PHE A 504 25.64 16.94 2.12
CA PHE A 504 26.39 17.36 0.93
C PHE A 504 27.58 18.26 1.33
N PHE A 505 27.35 19.26 2.18
CA PHE A 505 28.43 20.13 2.67
C PHE A 505 29.48 19.37 3.48
N ALA A 506 29.06 18.37 4.26
CA ALA A 506 29.99 17.54 5.02
C ALA A 506 30.83 16.62 4.13
N ILE A 507 30.21 15.97 3.13
CA ILE A 507 30.89 15.04 2.21
C ILE A 507 31.92 15.77 1.35
N TYR A 508 31.59 16.98 0.86
CA TYR A 508 32.44 17.74 -0.06
C TYR A 508 33.16 18.92 0.62
N PHE A 509 33.36 18.88 1.93
CA PHE A 509 33.97 19.96 2.70
C PHE A 509 35.31 20.41 2.11
N ASP A 510 36.19 19.46 1.79
CA ASP A 510 37.52 19.75 1.24
C ASP A 510 37.44 20.43 -0.14
N GLU A 511 36.51 20.02 -1.01
CA GLU A 511 36.27 20.65 -2.32
C GLU A 511 35.71 22.07 -2.18
N ILE A 512 34.78 22.26 -1.24
CA ILE A 512 34.21 23.58 -0.95
C ILE A 512 35.31 24.52 -0.42
N ALA A 513 36.16 24.03 0.49
CA ALA A 513 37.25 24.79 1.08
C ALA A 513 38.31 25.22 0.05
N ARG A 514 38.53 24.41 -1.00
CA ARG A 514 39.41 24.78 -2.14
C ARG A 514 38.84 25.91 -3.00
N GLY A 515 37.54 26.20 -2.93
CA GLY A 515 36.86 27.21 -3.73
C GLY A 515 36.53 26.74 -5.16
N GLY A 516 35.73 27.54 -5.88
CA GLY A 516 35.37 27.28 -7.29
C GLY A 516 34.26 26.24 -7.52
N LEU A 517 33.95 25.37 -6.54
CA LEU A 517 32.94 24.32 -6.69
C LEU A 517 31.57 24.84 -7.15
N PHE A 518 31.02 25.85 -6.48
CA PHE A 518 29.69 26.39 -6.84
C PHE A 518 29.67 27.02 -8.23
N GLN A 519 30.77 27.65 -8.65
CA GLN A 519 30.90 28.21 -9.99
C GLN A 519 30.91 27.10 -11.04
N ASN A 520 31.65 26.00 -10.80
CA ASN A 520 31.68 24.84 -11.69
C ASN A 520 30.31 24.15 -11.77
N ILE A 521 29.60 24.01 -10.64
CA ILE A 521 28.22 23.49 -10.62
C ILE A 521 27.31 24.41 -11.44
N LEU A 522 27.37 25.73 -11.25
CA LEU A 522 26.56 26.70 -12.01
C LEU A 522 26.84 26.64 -13.52
N LEU A 523 28.10 26.54 -13.92
CA LEU A 523 28.50 26.36 -15.32
C LEU A 523 27.92 25.07 -15.90
N HIS A 524 28.01 23.96 -15.15
CA HIS A 524 27.45 22.68 -15.54
C HIS A 524 25.91 22.75 -15.72
N PHE A 525 25.17 23.45 -14.87
CA PHE A 525 23.71 23.60 -15.03
C PHE A 525 23.31 24.50 -16.21
N LYS A 526 24.15 25.49 -16.55
CA LYS A 526 23.91 26.41 -17.67
C LYS A 526 23.83 25.62 -18.99
N ASN A 527 24.90 24.91 -19.33
CA ASN A 527 24.91 23.95 -20.44
C ASN A 527 26.04 22.93 -20.26
N PRO A 528 25.75 21.70 -19.80
CA PRO A 528 26.79 20.69 -19.57
C PRO A 528 27.39 20.15 -20.87
N TYR A 529 26.82 20.51 -22.03
CA TYR A 529 27.24 20.05 -23.35
C TYR A 529 27.96 21.14 -24.15
N GLU A 530 28.20 22.32 -23.57
CA GLU A 530 28.84 23.44 -24.25
C GLU A 530 30.26 23.09 -24.71
N GLU A 531 31.03 22.39 -23.86
CA GLU A 531 32.38 21.91 -24.18
C GLU A 531 32.41 20.86 -25.30
N ALA A 532 31.29 20.15 -25.52
CA ALA A 532 31.14 19.22 -26.63
C ALA A 532 30.69 19.92 -27.94
N GLY A 533 30.67 21.25 -27.98
CA GLY A 533 30.25 22.04 -29.14
C GLY A 533 28.73 22.10 -29.36
N LEU A 534 27.93 21.60 -28.41
CA LEU A 534 26.47 21.52 -28.53
C LEU A 534 25.80 22.66 -27.76
N SER A 535 25.32 23.66 -28.48
CA SER A 535 24.55 24.74 -27.88
C SER A 535 23.18 24.24 -27.41
N ALA A 536 22.65 24.84 -26.33
CA ALA A 536 21.31 24.55 -25.83
C ALA A 536 20.22 24.74 -26.92
N LEU A 537 20.39 25.74 -27.79
CA LEU A 537 19.46 26.01 -28.89
C LEU A 537 19.50 24.89 -29.94
N THR A 538 20.70 24.41 -30.28
CA THR A 538 20.88 23.28 -31.21
C THR A 538 20.19 22.03 -30.68
N ASN A 539 20.34 21.72 -29.39
CA ASN A 539 19.65 20.58 -28.77
C ASN A 539 18.12 20.73 -28.83
N ILE A 540 17.58 21.92 -28.52
CA ILE A 540 16.14 22.17 -28.59
C ILE A 540 15.62 21.91 -30.01
N VAL A 541 16.29 22.44 -31.03
CA VAL A 541 15.91 22.24 -32.43
C VAL A 541 15.97 20.77 -32.82
N ASN A 542 17.01 20.04 -32.41
CA ASN A 542 17.18 18.62 -32.70
C ASN A 542 16.13 17.74 -32.00
N ASN A 543 15.70 18.12 -30.81
CA ASN A 543 14.73 17.36 -30.03
C ASN A 543 13.28 17.70 -30.37
N LEU A 544 12.98 18.86 -30.96
CA LEU A 544 11.62 19.27 -31.25
C LEU A 544 10.84 18.26 -32.13
N PRO A 545 11.43 17.66 -33.19
CA PRO A 545 10.75 16.62 -33.97
C PRO A 545 10.34 15.39 -33.15
N THR A 546 11.08 15.07 -32.08
CA THR A 546 10.81 13.90 -31.24
C THR A 546 9.45 13.96 -30.55
N LEU A 547 8.90 15.16 -30.34
CA LEU A 547 7.58 15.37 -29.74
C LEU A 547 6.44 14.76 -30.58
N ILE A 548 6.69 14.53 -31.87
CA ILE A 548 5.72 13.98 -32.83
C ILE A 548 6.20 12.63 -33.38
N THR A 549 7.51 12.37 -33.44
CA THR A 549 8.01 11.08 -33.97
C THR A 549 8.09 9.98 -32.92
N SER A 550 8.21 10.31 -31.64
CA SER A 550 8.31 9.31 -30.56
C SER A 550 6.94 8.78 -30.14
N THR A 551 6.81 7.45 -30.09
CA THR A 551 5.62 6.76 -29.56
C THR A 551 5.34 7.07 -28.10
N THR A 552 6.37 7.40 -27.32
CA THR A 552 6.22 7.78 -25.90
C THR A 552 5.45 9.10 -25.79
N PHE A 553 5.78 10.09 -26.63
CA PHE A 553 5.05 11.35 -26.63
C PHE A 553 3.61 11.20 -27.10
N TRP A 554 3.34 10.39 -28.14
CA TRP A 554 1.96 10.08 -28.54
C TRP A 554 1.13 9.53 -27.38
N TYR A 555 1.70 8.59 -26.64
CA TYR A 555 1.06 8.01 -25.46
C TYR A 555 0.73 9.07 -24.40
N LEU A 556 1.68 9.97 -24.10
CA LEU A 556 1.48 11.06 -23.13
C LEU A 556 0.49 12.12 -23.63
N TRP A 557 0.52 12.48 -24.92
CA TRP A 557 -0.39 13.46 -25.51
C TRP A 557 -1.83 12.98 -25.48
N VAL A 558 -2.08 11.69 -25.73
CA VAL A 558 -3.42 11.11 -25.60
C VAL A 558 -3.93 11.22 -24.16
N MET A 559 -3.09 10.89 -23.17
CA MET A 559 -3.48 11.02 -21.76
C MET A 559 -3.71 12.47 -21.34
N LEU A 560 -2.85 13.40 -21.77
CA LEU A 560 -3.00 14.83 -21.51
C LEU A 560 -4.26 15.39 -22.18
N ALA A 561 -4.58 14.98 -23.40
CA ALA A 561 -5.81 15.38 -24.07
C ALA A 561 -7.05 14.92 -23.28
N VAL A 562 -7.04 13.69 -22.74
CA VAL A 562 -8.09 13.18 -21.85
C VAL A 562 -8.21 14.02 -20.58
N ILE A 563 -7.08 14.39 -19.95
CA ILE A 563 -7.06 15.24 -18.74
C ILE A 563 -7.65 16.62 -19.04
N ILE A 564 -7.18 17.28 -20.10
CA ILE A 564 -7.62 18.63 -20.49
C ILE A 564 -9.11 18.63 -20.84
N PHE A 565 -9.56 17.67 -21.62
CA PHE A 565 -10.97 17.59 -22.02
C PHE A 565 -11.89 17.27 -20.83
N ALA A 566 -11.46 16.40 -19.91
CA ALA A 566 -12.20 16.14 -18.69
C ALA A 566 -12.31 17.38 -17.79
N LEU A 567 -11.24 18.19 -17.67
CA LEU A 567 -11.27 19.46 -16.94
C LEU A 567 -12.19 20.50 -17.59
N PHE A 568 -12.30 20.49 -18.92
CA PHE A 568 -13.23 21.34 -19.64
C PHE A 568 -14.70 20.99 -19.33
N ILE A 569 -15.00 19.68 -19.24
CA ILE A 569 -16.34 19.17 -18.92
C ILE A 569 -16.68 19.39 -17.45
N GLU A 570 -15.79 19.00 -16.53
CA GLU A 570 -16.04 18.97 -15.09
C GLU A 570 -15.04 19.87 -14.36
N ARG A 571 -15.36 21.16 -14.27
CA ARG A 571 -14.49 22.18 -13.65
C ARG A 571 -14.28 21.97 -12.15
N THR A 572 -15.14 21.19 -11.49
CA THR A 572 -15.01 20.90 -10.05
C THR A 572 -13.76 20.07 -9.75
N LEU A 573 -13.30 19.23 -10.68
CA LEU A 573 -12.08 18.41 -10.54
C LEU A 573 -10.85 19.25 -10.20
N PHE A 574 -10.69 20.40 -10.85
CA PHE A 574 -9.58 21.31 -10.57
C PHE A 574 -9.65 21.85 -9.14
N ARG A 575 -10.86 22.15 -8.63
CA ARG A 575 -11.04 22.66 -7.27
C ARG A 575 -10.76 21.57 -6.23
N GLU A 576 -11.26 20.36 -6.46
CA GLU A 576 -11.09 19.21 -5.57
C GLU A 576 -9.61 18.77 -5.44
N HIS A 577 -8.84 18.86 -6.52
CA HIS A 577 -7.43 18.43 -6.55
C HIS A 577 -6.46 19.57 -6.90
N SER A 578 -6.77 20.79 -6.47
CA SER A 578 -6.07 22.01 -6.87
C SER A 578 -4.56 21.96 -6.66
N HIS A 579 -4.07 21.46 -5.53
CA HIS A 579 -2.62 21.36 -5.28
C HIS A 579 -1.91 20.47 -6.31
N LEU A 580 -2.51 19.32 -6.68
CA LEU A 580 -1.93 18.39 -7.65
C LEU A 580 -1.93 19.01 -9.06
N PHE A 581 -3.00 19.70 -9.45
CA PHE A 581 -3.07 20.38 -10.75
C PHE A 581 -2.14 21.59 -10.85
N ILE A 582 -2.00 22.39 -9.78
CA ILE A 582 -1.01 23.48 -9.72
C ILE A 582 0.40 22.89 -9.85
N LEU A 583 0.69 21.80 -9.14
CA LEU A 583 1.97 21.12 -9.22
C LEU A 583 2.28 20.69 -10.66
N ALA A 584 1.35 19.97 -11.29
CA ALA A 584 1.51 19.48 -12.64
C ALA A 584 1.61 20.62 -13.68
N GLY A 585 0.82 21.68 -13.51
CA GLY A 585 0.83 22.84 -14.38
C GLY A 585 2.18 23.58 -14.41
N VAL A 586 2.96 23.50 -13.33
CA VAL A 586 4.33 24.05 -13.27
C VAL A 586 5.37 23.01 -13.67
N TYR A 587 5.27 21.79 -13.14
CA TYR A 587 6.30 20.78 -13.30
C TYR A 587 6.38 20.22 -14.72
N LEU A 588 5.24 19.92 -15.36
CA LEU A 588 5.22 19.30 -16.69
C LEU A 588 5.90 20.19 -17.75
N PRO A 589 5.59 21.50 -17.90
CA PRO A 589 6.26 22.34 -18.89
C PRO A 589 7.76 22.50 -18.63
N LEU A 590 8.17 22.64 -17.38
CA LEU A 590 9.58 22.78 -17.01
C LEU A 590 10.38 21.49 -17.29
N SER A 591 9.80 20.32 -17.00
CA SER A 591 10.42 19.03 -17.34
C SER A 591 10.54 18.81 -18.85
N LEU A 592 9.53 19.25 -19.62
CA LEU A 592 9.57 19.20 -21.09
C LEU A 592 10.65 20.12 -21.66
N PHE A 593 10.77 21.34 -21.11
CA PHE A 593 11.84 22.26 -21.49
C PHE A 593 13.22 21.68 -21.20
N GLN A 594 13.40 21.05 -20.03
CA GLN A 594 14.65 20.38 -19.68
C GLN A 594 14.97 19.22 -20.63
N TYR A 595 13.96 18.42 -21.02
CA TYR A 595 14.13 17.38 -22.04
C TYR A 595 14.63 17.97 -23.36
N LEU A 596 13.97 19.03 -23.87
CA LEU A 596 14.34 19.67 -25.13
C LEU A 596 15.75 20.25 -25.09
N LYS A 597 16.18 20.83 -23.96
CA LYS A 597 17.55 21.36 -23.78
C LYS A 597 18.63 20.26 -23.70
N SER A 598 18.24 19.03 -23.33
CA SER A 598 19.17 17.92 -23.11
C SER A 598 19.57 17.21 -24.42
N LEU A 599 20.33 16.11 -24.35
CA LEU A 599 20.60 15.23 -25.49
C LEU A 599 19.39 14.40 -25.97
N GLY A 600 18.16 14.78 -25.59
CA GLY A 600 16.94 14.08 -26.00
C GLY A 600 16.65 12.79 -25.23
N TYR A 601 17.20 12.64 -24.03
CA TYR A 601 16.94 11.44 -23.23
C TYR A 601 15.55 11.49 -22.57
N LEU A 602 14.65 10.61 -23.00
CA LEU A 602 13.28 10.49 -22.46
C LEU A 602 13.25 10.23 -20.93
N ARG A 603 14.33 9.73 -20.34
CA ARG A 603 14.44 9.52 -18.88
C ARG A 603 14.16 10.77 -18.05
N TYR A 604 14.44 11.96 -18.57
CA TYR A 604 14.18 13.23 -17.86
C TYR A 604 12.68 13.48 -17.62
N LEU A 605 11.80 12.76 -18.33
CA LEU A 605 10.35 12.90 -18.23
C LEU A 605 9.71 11.86 -17.30
N ILE A 606 10.44 10.90 -16.74
CA ILE A 606 9.82 9.77 -16.00
C ILE A 606 8.91 10.20 -14.85
N ALA A 607 9.31 11.24 -14.10
CA ALA A 607 8.48 11.80 -13.03
C ALA A 607 7.23 12.52 -13.57
N ALA A 608 7.32 13.14 -14.74
CA ALA A 608 6.19 13.75 -15.44
C ALA A 608 5.22 12.68 -15.94
N GLU A 609 5.73 11.56 -16.46
CA GLU A 609 4.94 10.41 -16.92
C GLU A 609 4.09 9.83 -15.77
N PHE A 610 4.70 9.59 -14.60
CA PHE A 610 3.97 9.10 -13.43
C PHE A 610 2.93 10.09 -12.93
N LEU A 611 3.22 11.40 -12.98
CA LEU A 611 2.25 12.43 -12.63
C LEU A 611 1.06 12.46 -13.60
N ILE A 612 1.32 12.28 -14.90
CA ILE A 612 0.27 12.16 -15.92
C ILE A 612 -0.60 10.92 -15.66
N PHE A 613 -0.03 9.78 -15.25
CA PHE A 613 -0.82 8.59 -14.90
C PHE A 613 -1.79 8.85 -13.75
N ILE A 614 -1.33 9.54 -12.70
CA ILE A 614 -2.18 9.90 -11.55
C ILE A 614 -3.33 10.80 -12.02
N LEU A 615 -3.02 11.87 -12.74
CA LEU A 615 -4.02 12.82 -13.24
C LEU A 615 -5.03 12.15 -14.18
N PHE A 616 -4.54 11.34 -15.13
CA PHE A 616 -5.37 10.59 -16.07
C PHE A 616 -6.38 9.72 -15.33
N LEU A 617 -5.95 8.97 -14.29
CA LEU A 617 -6.84 8.10 -13.53
C LEU A 617 -7.86 8.87 -12.68
N ILE A 618 -7.52 10.07 -12.20
CA ILE A 618 -8.43 10.96 -11.48
C ILE A 618 -9.51 11.51 -12.42
N THR A 619 -9.14 11.94 -13.63
CA THR A 619 -10.04 12.65 -14.54
C THR A 619 -10.87 11.74 -15.44
N LEU A 620 -10.39 10.52 -15.74
CA LEU A 620 -11.05 9.56 -16.63
C LEU A 620 -12.54 9.25 -16.28
N PRO A 621 -12.94 9.11 -15.00
CA PRO A 621 -14.33 8.83 -14.64
C PRO A 621 -15.31 9.92 -15.14
N ALA A 622 -14.94 11.20 -15.03
CA ALA A 622 -15.76 12.32 -15.49
C ALA A 622 -15.99 12.24 -16.99
N LEU A 623 -14.95 11.93 -17.75
CA LEU A 623 -15.04 11.75 -19.20
C LEU A 623 -15.95 10.59 -19.58
N THR A 624 -15.77 9.43 -18.95
CA THR A 624 -16.60 8.25 -19.26
C THR A 624 -18.06 8.43 -18.85
N LYS A 625 -18.33 9.20 -17.78
CA LYS A 625 -19.69 9.57 -17.38
C LYS A 625 -20.36 10.43 -18.44
N PHE A 626 -19.68 11.48 -18.90
CA PHE A 626 -20.17 12.37 -19.96
C PHE A 626 -20.54 11.61 -21.25
N PHE A 627 -19.70 10.69 -21.69
CA PHE A 627 -20.01 9.88 -22.88
C PHE A 627 -21.09 8.83 -22.64
N ALA A 628 -21.13 8.21 -21.46
CA ALA A 628 -22.18 7.25 -21.12
C ALA A 628 -23.57 7.89 -21.12
N GLU A 629 -23.69 9.14 -20.63
CA GLU A 629 -24.95 9.89 -20.62
C GLU A 629 -25.43 10.30 -22.02
N LYS A 630 -24.49 10.52 -22.96
CA LYS A 630 -24.81 10.86 -24.35
C LYS A 630 -25.01 9.65 -25.26
N SER A 631 -24.60 8.47 -24.82
CA SER A 631 -24.66 7.25 -25.61
C SER A 631 -26.01 6.55 -25.47
N LYS A 632 -26.52 5.99 -26.57
CA LYS A 632 -27.69 5.07 -26.54
C LYS A 632 -27.32 3.68 -26.01
N PHE A 633 -26.04 3.43 -25.73
CA PHE A 633 -25.51 2.12 -25.35
C PHE A 633 -25.76 1.83 -23.86
N SER A 634 -26.05 0.58 -23.51
CA SER A 634 -26.47 0.16 -22.17
C SER A 634 -25.38 0.10 -21.09
N TRP A 635 -24.14 0.44 -21.44
CA TRP A 635 -22.99 0.26 -20.56
C TRP A 635 -22.89 1.40 -19.54
N LYS A 636 -22.84 1.05 -18.24
CA LYS A 636 -22.66 2.04 -17.16
C LYS A 636 -21.23 2.60 -17.18
N ALA A 637 -21.09 3.91 -16.96
CA ALA A 637 -19.81 4.63 -16.95
C ALA A 637 -18.67 3.94 -16.17
N PRO A 638 -18.88 3.35 -14.96
CA PRO A 638 -17.81 2.67 -14.24
C PRO A 638 -17.21 1.48 -14.98
N HIS A 639 -18.02 0.74 -15.77
CA HIS A 639 -17.54 -0.37 -16.58
C HIS A 639 -16.69 0.12 -17.76
N ILE A 640 -17.06 1.24 -18.37
CA ILE A 640 -16.28 1.88 -19.43
C ILE A 640 -14.94 2.36 -18.87
N THR A 641 -14.94 3.03 -17.70
CA THR A 641 -13.69 3.43 -17.05
C THR A 641 -12.77 2.24 -16.79
N ALA A 642 -13.32 1.16 -16.23
CA ALA A 642 -12.54 -0.05 -15.94
C ALA A 642 -11.99 -0.68 -17.23
N ALA A 643 -12.79 -0.75 -18.30
CA ALA A 643 -12.36 -1.27 -19.59
C ALA A 643 -11.19 -0.47 -20.18
N VAL A 644 -11.26 0.87 -20.17
CA VAL A 644 -10.17 1.74 -20.67
C VAL A 644 -8.87 1.50 -19.88
N ILE A 645 -8.96 1.40 -18.54
CA ILE A 645 -7.80 1.11 -17.70
C ILE A 645 -7.21 -0.26 -18.03
N VAL A 646 -8.06 -1.31 -18.11
CA VAL A 646 -7.62 -2.67 -18.41
C VAL A 646 -6.95 -2.76 -19.78
N VAL A 647 -7.54 -2.15 -20.81
CA VAL A 647 -6.96 -2.10 -22.16
C VAL A 647 -5.61 -1.39 -22.14
N THR A 648 -5.50 -0.26 -21.43
CA THR A 648 -4.24 0.49 -21.32
C THR A 648 -3.14 -0.35 -20.65
N VAL A 649 -3.47 -1.04 -19.55
CA VAL A 649 -2.54 -1.94 -18.86
C VAL A 649 -2.15 -3.11 -19.76
N ILE A 650 -3.09 -3.74 -20.46
CA ILE A 650 -2.80 -4.83 -21.41
C ILE A 650 -1.85 -4.35 -22.50
N MET A 651 -2.10 -3.18 -23.09
CA MET A 651 -1.22 -2.60 -24.12
C MET A 651 0.19 -2.34 -23.57
N GLN A 652 0.30 -1.81 -22.35
CA GLN A 652 1.61 -1.62 -21.71
C GLN A 652 2.32 -2.95 -21.44
N VAL A 653 1.62 -3.98 -20.97
CA VAL A 653 2.19 -5.31 -20.76
C VAL A 653 2.69 -5.90 -22.07
N ILE A 654 1.88 -5.86 -23.13
CA ILE A 654 2.31 -6.30 -24.46
C ILE A 654 3.57 -5.55 -24.85
N HIS A 655 3.56 -4.22 -24.80
CA HIS A 655 4.71 -3.40 -25.12
C HIS A 655 5.96 -3.76 -24.30
N LEU A 656 5.84 -3.95 -22.98
CA LEU A 656 6.93 -4.31 -22.07
C LEU A 656 7.62 -5.63 -22.46
N PHE A 657 6.84 -6.62 -22.92
CA PHE A 657 7.36 -7.94 -23.26
C PHE A 657 7.80 -8.07 -24.73
N THR A 658 7.18 -7.34 -25.67
CA THR A 658 7.43 -7.54 -27.11
C THR A 658 8.18 -6.40 -27.78
N TYR A 659 7.91 -5.15 -27.42
CA TYR A 659 8.39 -3.98 -28.18
C TYR A 659 9.36 -3.08 -27.41
N ALA A 660 9.43 -3.22 -26.09
CA ALA A 660 10.26 -2.37 -25.24
C ALA A 660 11.75 -2.59 -25.55
N ASN A 661 12.35 -1.58 -26.17
CA ASN A 661 13.78 -1.55 -26.46
C ASN A 661 14.59 -1.17 -25.21
N LEU A 662 14.61 -2.09 -24.24
CA LEU A 662 15.48 -2.02 -23.09
C LEU A 662 16.81 -2.67 -23.47
N TYR A 663 17.80 -1.83 -23.82
CA TYR A 663 19.12 -2.25 -24.28
C TYR A 663 19.75 -3.25 -23.30
N SER A 664 20.27 -4.37 -23.83
CA SER A 664 20.87 -5.46 -23.06
C SER A 664 22.31 -5.67 -23.51
N SER A 665 23.23 -5.90 -22.56
CA SER A 665 24.65 -6.11 -22.88
C SER A 665 25.36 -6.84 -21.74
N THR A 666 26.29 -7.72 -22.11
CA THR A 666 27.24 -8.42 -21.21
C THR A 666 28.68 -7.94 -21.38
N LYS A 667 28.93 -6.94 -22.24
CA LYS A 667 30.27 -6.49 -22.64
C LYS A 667 31.19 -6.22 -21.44
N ALA A 668 30.70 -5.49 -20.44
CA ALA A 668 31.51 -5.13 -19.28
C ALA A 668 31.91 -6.37 -18.47
N GLN A 669 30.96 -7.27 -18.22
CA GLN A 669 31.15 -8.50 -17.47
C GLN A 669 32.16 -9.42 -18.17
N GLU A 670 32.02 -9.59 -19.48
CA GLU A 670 32.93 -10.42 -20.28
C GLU A 670 34.33 -9.82 -20.33
N THR A 671 34.46 -8.49 -20.50
CA THR A 671 35.77 -7.81 -20.45
C THR A 671 36.44 -8.03 -19.09
N ILE A 672 35.70 -7.88 -17.99
CA ILE A 672 36.21 -8.10 -16.64
C ILE A 672 36.71 -9.55 -16.50
N LEU A 673 35.89 -10.54 -16.86
CA LEU A 673 36.28 -11.94 -16.79
C LEU A 673 37.54 -12.24 -17.61
N ARG A 674 37.65 -11.67 -18.83
CA ARG A 674 38.82 -11.83 -19.71
C ARG A 674 40.09 -11.22 -19.11
N VAL A 675 39.98 -10.05 -18.47
CA VAL A 675 41.12 -9.39 -17.79
C VAL A 675 41.61 -10.23 -16.60
N TYR A 676 40.69 -10.70 -15.75
CA TYR A 676 41.07 -11.49 -14.56
C TYR A 676 41.53 -12.92 -14.86
N ALA A 677 41.13 -13.51 -15.99
CA ALA A 677 41.53 -14.88 -16.37
C ALA A 677 43.02 -15.02 -16.74
N SER A 678 43.70 -13.90 -17.06
CA SER A 678 45.02 -13.90 -17.71
C SER A 678 46.23 -13.65 -16.79
N SER A 679 46.10 -13.89 -15.48
CA SER A 679 47.02 -13.43 -14.42
C SER A 679 46.90 -11.93 -14.16
N LEU A 680 46.82 -11.51 -12.89
CA LEU A 680 46.61 -10.12 -12.50
C LEU A 680 47.79 -9.22 -12.93
N PRO A 681 47.60 -8.24 -13.83
CA PRO A 681 48.62 -7.23 -14.09
C PRO A 681 48.82 -6.35 -12.85
N SER A 682 50.02 -5.79 -12.69
CA SER A 682 50.33 -4.86 -11.60
C SER A 682 49.43 -3.62 -11.63
N THR A 683 49.12 -3.12 -12.83
CA THR A 683 48.25 -1.96 -13.06
C THR A 683 47.45 -2.09 -14.35
N VAL A 684 46.21 -1.59 -14.35
CA VAL A 684 45.26 -1.56 -15.46
C VAL A 684 44.90 -0.11 -15.79
N GLY A 685 45.07 0.27 -17.05
CA GLY A 685 44.65 1.57 -17.58
C GLY A 685 43.30 1.48 -18.27
N ILE A 686 42.42 2.44 -18.02
CA ILE A 686 41.05 2.44 -18.52
C ILE A 686 40.73 3.80 -19.14
N ILE A 687 40.38 3.80 -20.42
CA ILE A 687 40.02 5.00 -21.18
C ILE A 687 38.55 4.90 -21.57
N ASN A 688 37.72 5.83 -21.11
CA ASN A 688 36.31 5.98 -21.50
C ASN A 688 35.41 4.74 -21.30
N VAL A 689 35.82 3.79 -20.44
CA VAL A 689 35.03 2.61 -20.06
C VAL A 689 34.84 2.53 -18.54
N PRO A 690 34.11 3.45 -17.89
CA PRO A 690 33.85 3.39 -16.45
C PRO A 690 33.11 2.11 -16.03
N GLN A 691 32.38 1.47 -16.95
CA GLN A 691 31.75 0.18 -16.76
C GLN A 691 32.73 -0.88 -16.28
N VAL A 692 33.96 -0.87 -16.79
CA VAL A 692 35.01 -1.77 -16.34
C VAL A 692 35.76 -1.16 -15.15
N ALA A 693 35.97 0.16 -15.16
CA ALA A 693 36.70 0.89 -14.11
C ALA A 693 36.12 0.73 -12.70
N SER A 694 34.80 0.66 -12.59
CA SER A 694 34.11 0.44 -11.31
C SER A 694 34.47 -0.88 -10.62
N PHE A 695 34.95 -1.88 -11.37
CA PHE A 695 35.33 -3.20 -10.82
C PHE A 695 36.83 -3.35 -10.58
N ILE A 696 37.68 -2.51 -11.17
CA ILE A 696 39.13 -2.59 -10.95
C ILE A 696 39.50 -2.01 -9.57
N PRO A 697 40.33 -2.71 -8.76
CA PRO A 697 40.76 -2.22 -7.45
C PRO A 697 41.52 -0.89 -7.52
N ALA A 698 41.31 -0.08 -6.48
CA ALA A 698 41.93 1.25 -6.31
C ALA A 698 43.44 1.30 -6.57
N PHE A 699 44.18 0.31 -6.07
CA PHE A 699 45.64 0.28 -6.12
C PHE A 699 46.22 -0.15 -7.48
N GLN A 700 45.38 -0.64 -8.40
CA GLN A 700 45.81 -1.09 -9.73
C GLN A 700 45.37 -0.12 -10.83
N LYS A 701 44.51 0.85 -10.52
CA LYS A 701 43.73 1.53 -11.56
C LYS A 701 44.32 2.86 -11.99
N TYR A 702 44.49 3.02 -13.31
CA TYR A 702 44.51 4.31 -13.98
C TYR A 702 43.21 4.52 -14.74
N GLN A 703 42.65 5.72 -14.66
CA GLN A 703 41.37 6.04 -15.30
C GLN A 703 41.43 7.40 -15.97
N TYR A 704 41.02 7.42 -17.23
CA TYR A 704 40.84 8.61 -18.04
C TYR A 704 39.42 8.62 -18.61
N LEU A 705 38.73 9.75 -18.46
CA LEU A 705 37.39 9.99 -18.94
C LEU A 705 37.38 11.31 -19.73
N SER A 706 36.88 11.27 -20.95
CA SER A 706 36.70 12.44 -21.81
C SER A 706 35.39 12.25 -22.57
N THR A 707 34.30 12.77 -22.02
CA THR A 707 32.94 12.58 -22.56
C THR A 707 32.11 13.85 -22.43
N TYR A 708 30.84 13.77 -22.84
CA TYR A 708 29.86 14.85 -22.75
C TYR A 708 29.67 15.34 -21.30
N GLY A 709 30.30 16.46 -20.96
CA GLY A 709 30.19 17.10 -19.64
C GLY A 709 31.33 16.81 -18.66
N LEU A 710 32.30 15.96 -19.05
CA LEU A 710 33.58 15.76 -18.36
C LEU A 710 34.67 15.70 -19.42
N SER A 711 35.32 16.84 -19.69
CA SER A 711 36.45 16.93 -20.61
C SER A 711 37.77 16.67 -19.88
N GLU A 712 38.66 15.88 -20.48
CA GLU A 712 40.03 15.62 -19.99
C GLU A 712 40.14 15.25 -18.50
N PHE A 713 39.23 14.42 -18.01
CA PHE A 713 39.16 14.04 -16.60
C PHE A 713 40.04 12.82 -16.29
N GLY A 714 40.94 12.98 -15.31
CA GLY A 714 41.77 11.90 -14.79
C GLY A 714 43.15 11.81 -15.44
N THR A 715 43.76 10.63 -15.43
CA THR A 715 45.18 10.47 -15.81
C THR A 715 45.29 9.97 -17.25
N ARG A 716 45.85 10.80 -18.15
CA ARG A 716 46.24 10.35 -19.50
C ARG A 716 47.45 9.41 -19.44
N MET A 717 47.20 8.15 -19.08
CA MET A 717 48.23 7.17 -18.73
C MET A 717 49.19 6.79 -19.88
N LEU A 718 48.80 7.04 -21.14
CA LEU A 718 49.64 6.77 -22.31
C LEU A 718 50.82 7.76 -22.46
N TYR A 719 50.75 8.92 -21.80
CA TYR A 719 51.86 9.89 -21.76
C TYR A 719 52.81 9.68 -20.56
N LEU A 720 52.60 8.63 -19.76
CA LEU A 720 53.53 8.26 -18.70
C LEU A 720 54.84 7.71 -19.27
N ALA A 721 55.92 7.77 -18.48
CA ALA A 721 57.18 7.15 -18.84
C ALA A 721 56.99 5.63 -19.13
N PRO A 722 57.76 5.02 -20.05
CA PRO A 722 57.56 3.64 -20.50
C PRO A 722 57.47 2.59 -19.37
N GLU A 723 58.21 2.81 -18.30
CA GLU A 723 58.25 1.97 -17.10
C GLU A 723 57.05 2.16 -16.15
N LYS A 724 56.29 3.24 -16.30
CA LYS A 724 55.02 3.50 -15.60
C LYS A 724 53.78 3.20 -16.45
N LEU A 725 53.95 2.77 -17.69
CA LEU A 725 52.84 2.36 -18.55
C LEU A 725 52.13 1.12 -17.97
N PRO A 726 50.78 1.13 -17.91
CA PRO A 726 50.00 0.02 -17.40
C PRO A 726 50.30 -1.32 -18.07
N GLY A 727 50.14 -2.45 -17.35
CA GLY A 727 50.33 -3.77 -17.95
C GLY A 727 49.21 -4.14 -18.93
N VAL A 728 48.00 -3.60 -18.69
CA VAL A 728 46.83 -3.79 -19.55
C VAL A 728 46.14 -2.45 -19.75
N ILE A 729 45.68 -2.17 -20.98
CA ILE A 729 44.83 -1.02 -21.31
C ILE A 729 43.50 -1.51 -21.86
N ILE A 730 42.42 -0.86 -21.41
CA ILE A 730 41.05 -1.14 -21.85
C ILE A 730 40.45 0.16 -22.37
N THR A 731 39.86 0.12 -23.56
CA THR A 731 39.27 1.29 -24.22
C THR A 731 37.95 0.94 -24.88
N ALA A 732 37.12 1.96 -25.12
CA ALA A 732 35.92 1.82 -25.93
C ALA A 732 36.29 1.33 -27.35
N SER A 733 35.50 0.43 -27.92
CA SER A 733 35.75 -0.15 -29.24
C SER A 733 35.61 0.92 -30.33
N GLY A 734 36.71 1.19 -31.04
CA GLY A 734 36.86 2.25 -32.04
C GLY A 734 37.76 3.39 -31.53
N ASP A 735 38.97 3.52 -32.07
CA ASP A 735 40.01 4.48 -31.64
C ASP A 735 39.69 5.96 -31.91
N SER A 736 38.41 6.33 -32.10
CA SER A 736 38.02 7.69 -32.51
C SER A 736 38.33 8.75 -31.46
N GLU A 737 38.42 8.38 -30.18
CA GLU A 737 38.68 9.29 -29.06
C GLU A 737 40.16 9.32 -28.63
N LEU A 738 41.00 8.46 -29.22
CA LEU A 738 42.44 8.46 -28.99
C LEU A 738 43.13 9.40 -29.97
N SER A 739 44.05 10.21 -29.45
CA SER A 739 44.90 11.06 -30.28
C SER A 739 45.75 10.18 -31.23
N PRO A 740 46.18 10.71 -32.39
CA PRO A 740 47.10 9.98 -33.27
C PRO A 740 48.37 9.51 -32.55
N GLU A 741 48.86 10.29 -31.58
CA GLU A 741 50.01 9.93 -30.74
C GLU A 741 49.69 8.77 -29.79
N GLU A 742 48.54 8.80 -29.12
CA GLU A 742 48.09 7.74 -28.21
C GLU A 742 47.95 6.40 -28.96
N ARG A 743 47.41 6.42 -30.19
CA ARG A 743 47.37 5.24 -31.07
C ARG A 743 48.76 4.74 -31.44
N ALA A 744 49.69 5.64 -31.74
CA ALA A 744 51.07 5.27 -32.05
C ALA A 744 51.80 4.66 -30.84
N ILE A 745 51.47 5.09 -29.62
CA ILE A 745 52.03 4.52 -28.38
C ILE A 745 51.44 3.12 -28.13
N LEU A 746 50.12 2.95 -28.30
CA LEU A 746 49.43 1.66 -28.17
C LEU A 746 50.01 0.63 -29.14
N ALA A 747 50.06 0.95 -30.44
CA ALA A 747 50.58 0.03 -31.46
C ALA A 747 52.05 -0.37 -31.23
N ARG A 748 52.85 0.53 -30.67
CA ARG A 748 54.27 0.27 -30.38
C ARG A 748 54.45 -0.60 -29.15
N SER A 749 53.73 -0.32 -28.07
CA SER A 749 54.03 -0.83 -26.73
C SER A 749 53.09 -1.95 -26.26
N TYR A 750 52.01 -2.22 -26.99
CA TYR A 750 50.99 -3.20 -26.62
C TYR A 750 50.56 -4.06 -27.82
N ASP A 751 50.08 -5.27 -27.51
CA ASP A 751 49.38 -6.17 -28.43
C ASP A 751 47.87 -6.16 -28.12
N GLU A 752 47.03 -6.00 -29.13
CA GLU A 752 45.57 -6.09 -28.98
C GLU A 752 45.11 -7.55 -28.87
N ASP A 753 44.21 -7.85 -27.92
CA ASP A 753 43.58 -9.17 -27.77
C ASP A 753 42.50 -9.36 -28.85
N MET A 754 42.93 -9.54 -30.11
CA MET A 754 42.06 -9.70 -31.28
C MET A 754 41.12 -10.92 -31.19
N ALA A 755 41.42 -11.87 -30.30
CA ALA A 755 40.57 -13.04 -30.05
C ALA A 755 39.36 -12.72 -29.17
N PHE A 756 39.34 -11.56 -28.49
CA PHE A 756 38.25 -11.14 -27.62
C PHE A 756 37.35 -10.11 -28.32
N THR A 757 36.29 -10.61 -28.97
CA THR A 757 35.33 -9.77 -29.73
C THR A 757 34.08 -9.39 -28.94
N ASP A 758 33.83 -10.06 -27.82
CA ASP A 758 32.53 -10.01 -27.13
C ASP A 758 32.39 -8.80 -26.19
N GLY A 759 33.48 -8.07 -25.92
CA GLY A 759 33.51 -6.92 -25.00
C GLY A 759 34.15 -5.64 -25.56
N PHE A 760 34.82 -4.89 -24.68
CA PHE A 760 35.66 -3.73 -25.00
C PHE A 760 37.06 -4.15 -25.47
N SER A 761 37.76 -3.29 -26.22
CA SER A 761 39.12 -3.56 -26.70
C SER A 761 40.11 -3.66 -25.54
N ILE A 762 40.92 -4.71 -25.53
CA ILE A 762 41.93 -4.99 -24.51
C ILE A 762 43.31 -5.01 -25.18
N TYR A 763 44.24 -4.24 -24.64
CA TYR A 763 45.63 -4.14 -25.08
C TYR A 763 46.55 -4.61 -23.95
N ARG A 764 47.50 -5.49 -24.25
CA ARG A 764 48.45 -6.05 -23.27
C ARG A 764 49.86 -5.60 -23.59
N LYS A 765 50.60 -5.15 -22.58
CA LYS A 765 51.96 -4.63 -22.77
C LYS A 765 52.89 -5.72 -23.32
N LYS A 766 53.70 -5.38 -24.32
CA LYS A 766 54.69 -6.27 -24.96
C LYS A 766 55.85 -6.63 -24.04
#